data_AF-A0A8C6JSH9-F1
#
_entry.id   AF-A0A8C6JSH9-F1
#
_cell.length_a   1.000
_cell.length_b   1.000
_cell.length_c   1.000
_cell.angle_alpha   90.00
_cell.angle_beta   90.00
_cell.angle_gamma   90.00
#
_symmetry.space_group_name_H-M   'P 1'
#
loop_
_entity.id
_entity.type
_entity.pdbx_description
1 polymer ?
#
loop_
_entity_poly.entity_id
_entity_poly.type
_entity_poly.pdbx_seq_one_letter_code
_entity_poly.pdbx_strand_id
1 'polypeptide(L)'
;MASGSAEAPQVAELKGELRRLAEELSRCQADKEFVWSLWKHLQMSSPDLTQAVSLVVEREKQKAEVKDRRVLEILQAKDSKIKTLEQRLTGQQQEINNLIQRKNAVDEENARLKNEFSNLYQKFKDKSQELKDTEECAQKKKEQNRLVIKNLEAENQGLNTCCADLLNDLEKLRKQEAQWKTEKSGSDARIKTLETDLAEAREQLKELHNICSNLSSQVAVKQEELTQKDCDVIRAMKELQELQNLHSQNTEHTAQQAELIKQLQALNNGTQKVLKDQEDAHIAETTSYQKLYNELASCFETVKASETQLQQNCASLQDQLCGKNERICQLQEQLQQAHDALNAIYQNPPKCKVNEPPVKRSRSLSPKSSFRESEEQKKLKIAERKIENLKKTLQLKTQETDELRAAHEKHRERLQMLQTNYRALKEQLKQWEEGDSRLNPEKELNQMKVHQSVEPLFKLSEDDEVKNSTAKNRKEVSHQMLQKVQQLERRFKAIEGELKKQKEVNEDLLKEKKYLEASLKVQKEDADTRENELETLFKSICKIKKDKAELQLVIDAQEKEVASLKEQVAEASRLRNENEDLLSQVQELKCLLGEAKAVSTFGQCNCKITGTKVKLKTAKKKSSLGHHGAFLKQSIKVMSNVFENFSKDGWEDVSESSDPEIPNSESLEMVIANKVQNIDPLRNRSKQQGKKQIQDSQKPCNIVCLEGKPHLYNKKGHSQNKVLEKLHSKRRKMCCLTTSYPSIVNKVNRTKRRNIIVQKPCYPVNLLHEKIKALQQQLAVLQNEKKTAVSSVKVFKENNEKLTNELQLANQRLQTSKLTIEVLTSNLAKWQQEKEDLQEKLKLREHLSLTAGKSEATPTPSKNIDLEMKQLQCKLKNSNNEITKQSTTIKSLKNEVQEKEERIQELQGKISRLERNLNMKRHLIEDLRSRLKANQENEKTCNETLQSLERKAKTLAEDCLNKKTSIDSLKQKLNVATKEKSQYEQMYHKAKDELEKKDHKLTNLKSKMTETECAMTELETAASQQLHGLAKQSRQALETVQKQLLLTNDKVEQFMTFVKALTRELQHSIQELRTKIKQAKKKGEMRVCKKSLSQESVQLAVSILDISTADLQEILEAEDDEETAKTKMEFENDKEWLEYIHNLLEAQFPFASYLMDAILQKLNEKKKLIEEYSSLMKHTV
;
A
#
# COMPACT_ATOMS: atom_id res chain seq x y z
N MET A 1 91.93 51.71 -22.79
CA MET A 1 92.81 52.80 -23.29
C MET A 1 92.46 54.07 -22.51
N ALA A 2 93.21 54.43 -21.47
CA ALA A 2 92.80 55.47 -20.51
C ALA A 2 93.98 56.18 -19.79
N SER A 3 95.13 56.30 -20.45
CA SER A 3 96.36 56.89 -19.88
C SER A 3 96.72 58.27 -20.45
N GLY A 4 96.23 58.64 -21.63
CA GLY A 4 96.71 59.80 -22.40
C GLY A 4 96.02 61.15 -22.17
N SER A 5 95.28 61.36 -21.06
CA SER A 5 94.58 62.65 -20.82
C SER A 5 95.03 63.43 -19.58
N ALA A 6 95.93 62.88 -18.76
CA ALA A 6 96.42 63.54 -17.55
C ALA A 6 97.52 64.59 -17.83
N GLU A 7 98.25 64.43 -18.94
CA GLU A 7 99.39 65.29 -19.29
C GLU A 7 98.95 66.63 -19.91
N ALA A 8 97.83 66.66 -20.64
CA ALA A 8 97.39 67.84 -21.39
C ALA A 8 97.13 69.08 -20.52
N PRO A 9 96.50 68.99 -19.32
CA PRO A 9 96.36 70.14 -18.41
C PRO A 9 97.71 70.64 -17.89
N GLN A 10 98.61 69.75 -17.48
CA GLN A 10 99.94 70.11 -16.97
C GLN A 10 100.81 70.77 -18.05
N VAL A 11 100.76 70.26 -19.29
CA VAL A 11 101.44 70.86 -20.44
C VAL A 11 100.85 72.25 -20.78
N ALA A 12 99.56 72.48 -20.55
CA ALA A 12 98.95 73.79 -20.74
C ALA A 12 99.35 74.78 -19.64
N GLU A 13 99.42 74.33 -18.38
CA GLU A 13 99.84 75.13 -17.22
C GLU A 13 101.32 75.53 -17.34
N LEU A 14 102.22 74.57 -17.60
CA LEU A 14 103.65 74.81 -17.85
C LEU A 14 103.90 75.75 -19.04
N LYS A 15 103.08 75.67 -20.11
CA LYS A 15 103.13 76.63 -21.23
C LYS A 15 102.67 78.04 -20.84
N GLY A 16 101.76 78.16 -19.87
CA GLY A 16 101.36 79.44 -19.28
C GLY A 16 102.48 80.04 -18.42
N GLU A 17 103.16 79.22 -17.62
CA GLU A 17 104.29 79.64 -16.79
C GLU A 17 105.51 80.04 -17.63
N LEU A 18 105.88 79.25 -18.64
CA LEU A 18 106.93 79.60 -19.62
C LEU A 18 106.65 80.94 -20.31
N ARG A 19 105.38 81.23 -20.64
CA ARG A 19 105.01 82.52 -21.25
C ARG A 19 105.17 83.68 -20.27
N ARG A 20 104.72 83.54 -19.03
CA ARG A 20 104.91 84.56 -17.97
C ARG A 20 106.40 84.82 -17.70
N LEU A 21 107.21 83.77 -17.63
CA LEU A 21 108.67 83.87 -17.46
C LEU A 21 109.32 84.61 -18.64
N ALA A 22 108.88 84.37 -19.89
CA ALA A 22 109.37 85.10 -21.05
C ALA A 22 108.93 86.57 -21.06
N GLU A 23 107.70 86.88 -20.66
CA GLU A 23 107.17 88.25 -20.51
C GLU A 23 107.92 89.02 -19.42
N GLU A 24 108.19 88.38 -18.27
CA GLU A 24 108.95 88.97 -17.16
C GLU A 24 110.43 89.15 -17.51
N LEU A 25 111.06 88.20 -18.22
CA LEU A 25 112.42 88.33 -18.76
C LEU A 25 112.53 89.48 -19.75
N SER A 26 111.58 89.59 -20.70
CA SER A 26 111.53 90.68 -21.69
C SER A 26 111.39 92.05 -21.01
N ARG A 27 110.58 92.14 -19.96
CA ARG A 27 110.44 93.36 -19.16
C ARG A 27 111.72 93.71 -18.40
N CYS A 28 112.40 92.73 -17.79
CA CYS A 28 113.69 92.94 -17.14
C CYS A 28 114.78 93.39 -18.13
N GLN A 29 114.76 92.89 -19.37
CA GLN A 29 115.64 93.37 -20.43
C GLN A 29 115.30 94.82 -20.82
N ALA A 30 114.03 95.18 -20.99
CA ALA A 30 113.63 96.57 -21.25
C ALA A 30 114.03 97.53 -20.11
N ASP A 31 113.93 97.09 -18.85
CA ASP A 31 114.39 97.88 -17.69
C ASP A 31 115.93 98.02 -17.66
N LYS A 32 116.69 96.98 -18.05
CA LYS A 32 118.15 97.05 -18.22
C LYS A 32 118.55 98.06 -19.30
N GLU A 33 117.97 97.96 -20.50
CA GLU A 33 118.31 98.87 -21.60
C GLU A 33 117.88 100.32 -21.31
N PHE A 34 116.79 100.52 -20.55
CA PHE A 34 116.42 101.84 -20.03
C PHE A 34 117.49 102.41 -19.08
N VAL A 35 117.94 101.63 -18.07
CA VAL A 35 118.98 102.06 -17.13
C VAL A 35 120.30 102.35 -17.84
N TRP A 36 120.68 101.53 -18.83
CA TRP A 36 121.89 101.74 -19.64
C TRP A 36 121.80 103.02 -20.49
N SER A 37 120.63 103.28 -21.09
CA SER A 37 120.38 104.51 -21.86
C SER A 37 120.39 105.76 -20.98
N LEU A 38 119.79 105.68 -19.79
CA LEU A 38 119.78 106.76 -18.79
C LEU A 38 121.20 107.07 -18.29
N TRP A 39 121.99 106.03 -17.97
CA TRP A 39 123.40 106.18 -17.57
C TRP A 39 124.22 106.86 -18.67
N LYS A 40 124.07 106.44 -19.93
CA LYS A 40 124.75 107.04 -21.08
C LYS A 40 124.34 108.51 -21.32
N HIS A 41 123.07 108.85 -21.09
CA HIS A 41 122.58 110.23 -21.19
C HIS A 41 123.19 111.13 -20.09
N LEU A 42 123.25 110.63 -18.86
CA LEU A 42 123.88 111.31 -17.72
C LEU A 42 125.41 111.47 -17.85
N GLN A 43 126.05 110.75 -18.78
CA GLN A 43 127.50 110.80 -19.01
C GLN A 43 127.93 111.87 -20.05
N MET A 44 126.99 112.61 -20.63
CA MET A 44 127.31 113.72 -21.54
C MET A 44 127.88 114.93 -20.79
N SER A 45 128.66 115.78 -21.48
CA SER A 45 129.42 116.89 -20.86
C SER A 45 128.56 117.98 -20.17
N SER A 46 127.25 117.99 -20.42
CA SER A 46 126.26 118.83 -19.72
C SER A 46 124.88 118.14 -19.78
N PRO A 47 124.54 117.27 -18.81
CA PRO A 47 123.31 116.48 -18.87
C PRO A 47 122.08 117.25 -18.34
N ASP A 48 120.94 117.12 -19.02
CA ASP A 48 119.67 117.67 -18.55
C ASP A 48 119.06 116.74 -17.47
N LEU A 49 119.22 117.13 -16.21
CA LEU A 49 118.68 116.41 -15.06
C LEU A 49 117.15 116.42 -15.03
N THR A 50 116.48 117.44 -15.59
CA THR A 50 115.01 117.50 -15.66
C THR A 50 114.50 116.49 -16.67
N GLN A 51 115.10 116.41 -17.87
CA GLN A 51 114.78 115.38 -18.86
C GLN A 51 115.04 113.96 -18.30
N ALA A 52 116.18 113.75 -17.64
CA ALA A 52 116.52 112.47 -17.02
C ALA A 52 115.49 112.03 -15.96
N VAL A 53 115.06 112.93 -15.07
CA VAL A 53 114.03 112.65 -14.06
C VAL A 53 112.67 112.39 -14.72
N SER A 54 112.28 113.15 -15.75
CA SER A 54 111.02 112.92 -16.49
C SER A 54 110.97 111.53 -17.13
N LEU A 55 112.08 111.05 -17.70
CA LEU A 55 112.18 109.70 -18.25
C LEU A 55 112.03 108.60 -17.17
N VAL A 56 112.59 108.82 -15.97
CA VAL A 56 112.42 107.89 -14.84
C VAL A 56 110.98 107.86 -14.33
N VAL A 57 110.34 109.02 -14.18
CA VAL A 57 108.95 109.13 -13.74
C VAL A 57 108.00 108.45 -14.73
N GLU A 58 108.16 108.70 -16.03
CA GLU A 58 107.34 108.03 -17.06
C GLU A 58 107.59 106.52 -17.10
N ARG A 59 108.84 106.06 -16.87
CA ARG A 59 109.13 104.62 -16.81
C ARG A 59 108.51 103.94 -15.58
N GLU A 60 108.52 104.57 -14.41
CA GLU A 60 107.84 104.03 -13.22
C GLU A 60 106.31 104.10 -13.35
N LYS A 61 105.76 105.14 -14.00
CA LYS A 61 104.35 105.22 -14.37
C LYS A 61 103.94 104.05 -15.27
N GLN A 62 104.70 103.76 -16.33
CA GLN A 62 104.46 102.56 -17.16
C GLN A 62 104.53 101.25 -16.36
N LYS A 63 105.45 101.13 -15.40
CA LYS A 63 105.53 99.96 -14.50
C LYS A 63 104.33 99.87 -13.55
N ALA A 64 103.71 100.98 -13.17
CA ALA A 64 102.47 101.01 -12.40
C ALA A 64 101.27 100.59 -13.27
N GLU A 65 101.08 101.24 -14.43
CA GLU A 65 100.04 100.91 -15.41
C GLU A 65 100.05 99.42 -15.81
N VAL A 66 101.23 98.82 -15.98
CA VAL A 66 101.38 97.37 -16.25
C VAL A 66 101.03 96.49 -15.03
N LYS A 67 101.27 96.94 -13.80
CA LYS A 67 100.80 96.22 -12.59
C LYS A 67 99.28 96.26 -12.50
N ASP A 68 98.69 97.44 -12.66
CA ASP A 68 97.25 97.65 -12.54
C ASP A 68 96.48 96.92 -13.64
N ARG A 69 97.01 96.93 -14.88
CA ARG A 69 96.50 96.09 -15.97
C ARG A 69 96.54 94.60 -15.61
N ARG A 70 97.65 94.09 -15.06
CA ARG A 70 97.77 92.69 -14.63
C ARG A 70 96.79 92.35 -13.49
N VAL A 71 96.47 93.31 -12.61
CA VAL A 71 95.42 93.16 -11.59
C VAL A 71 94.03 93.10 -12.23
N LEU A 72 93.72 93.97 -13.20
CA LEU A 72 92.44 93.94 -13.93
C LEU A 72 92.25 92.64 -14.73
N GLU A 73 93.29 92.15 -15.41
CA GLU A 73 93.27 90.87 -16.13
C GLU A 73 93.05 89.68 -15.16
N ILE A 74 93.64 89.72 -13.95
CA ILE A 74 93.39 88.74 -12.88
C ILE A 74 91.95 88.83 -12.36
N LEU A 75 91.38 90.04 -12.21
CA LEU A 75 89.99 90.23 -11.79
C LEU A 75 89.01 89.71 -12.85
N GLN A 76 89.18 90.09 -14.11
CA GLN A 76 88.34 89.60 -15.22
C GLN A 76 88.38 88.07 -15.36
N ALA A 77 89.55 87.46 -15.13
CA ALA A 77 89.69 86.00 -15.09
C ALA A 77 88.97 85.37 -13.89
N LYS A 78 88.99 86.00 -12.71
CA LYS A 78 88.23 85.58 -11.53
C LYS A 78 86.72 85.72 -11.75
N ASP A 79 86.25 86.83 -12.31
CA ASP A 79 84.82 87.05 -12.58
C ASP A 79 84.28 86.05 -13.62
N SER A 80 85.05 85.78 -14.66
CA SER A 80 84.76 84.72 -15.63
C SER A 80 84.69 83.33 -14.97
N LYS A 81 85.54 83.07 -13.97
CA LYS A 81 85.54 81.83 -13.19
C LYS A 81 84.35 81.76 -12.23
N ILE A 82 83.99 82.86 -11.57
CA ILE A 82 82.81 82.99 -10.70
C ILE A 82 81.54 82.69 -11.52
N LYS A 83 81.34 83.36 -12.65
CA LYS A 83 80.20 83.13 -13.56
C LYS A 83 80.10 81.67 -14.02
N THR A 84 81.24 81.02 -14.28
CA THR A 84 81.29 79.59 -14.62
C THR A 84 80.88 78.70 -13.43
N LEU A 85 81.25 79.07 -12.21
CA LEU A 85 80.86 78.36 -10.99
C LEU A 85 79.38 78.58 -10.65
N GLU A 86 78.83 79.78 -10.87
CA GLU A 86 77.40 80.10 -10.71
C GLU A 86 76.52 79.33 -11.70
N GLN A 87 76.94 79.23 -12.96
CA GLN A 87 76.28 78.38 -13.97
C GLN A 87 76.30 76.90 -13.57
N ARG A 88 77.42 76.42 -13.01
CA ARG A 88 77.50 75.04 -12.50
C ARG A 88 76.62 74.83 -11.27
N LEU A 89 76.60 75.78 -10.34
CA LEU A 89 75.80 75.73 -9.11
C LEU A 89 74.30 75.76 -9.42
N THR A 90 73.86 76.62 -10.35
CA THR A 90 72.45 76.68 -10.78
C THR A 90 72.02 75.41 -11.53
N GLY A 91 72.87 74.83 -12.37
CA GLY A 91 72.61 73.51 -12.99
C GLY A 91 72.49 72.39 -11.95
N GLN A 92 73.41 72.31 -10.99
CA GLN A 92 73.33 71.35 -9.88
C GLN A 92 72.10 71.58 -8.99
N GLN A 93 71.69 72.84 -8.78
CA GLN A 93 70.49 73.18 -8.02
C GLN A 93 69.21 72.75 -8.75
N GLN A 94 69.15 72.85 -10.08
CA GLN A 94 68.05 72.30 -10.88
C GLN A 94 68.03 70.77 -10.81
N GLU A 95 69.18 70.09 -10.91
CA GLU A 95 69.27 68.64 -10.79
C GLU A 95 68.79 68.15 -9.41
N ILE A 96 69.20 68.82 -8.32
CA ILE A 96 68.72 68.55 -6.96
C ILE A 96 67.20 68.73 -6.86
N ASN A 97 66.63 69.78 -7.44
CA ASN A 97 65.17 69.98 -7.44
C ASN A 97 64.44 68.87 -8.21
N ASN A 98 64.97 68.45 -9.37
CA ASN A 98 64.42 67.35 -10.17
C ASN A 98 64.56 65.99 -9.48
N LEU A 99 65.56 65.81 -8.61
CA LEU A 99 65.70 64.63 -7.74
C LEU A 99 64.71 64.67 -6.58
N ILE A 100 64.49 65.84 -5.96
CA ILE A 100 63.48 66.03 -4.89
C ILE A 100 62.07 65.73 -5.42
N GLN A 101 61.70 66.25 -6.60
CA GLN A 101 60.38 65.99 -7.20
C GLN A 101 60.14 64.49 -7.47
N ARG A 102 61.10 63.80 -8.10
CA ARG A 102 61.02 62.35 -8.32
C ARG A 102 60.95 61.57 -7.01
N LYS A 103 61.72 61.96 -6.00
CA LYS A 103 61.66 61.36 -4.66
C LYS A 103 60.28 61.53 -4.03
N ASN A 104 59.68 62.72 -4.10
CA ASN A 104 58.35 62.98 -3.53
C ASN A 104 57.27 62.12 -4.21
N ALA A 105 57.29 62.01 -5.54
CA ALA A 105 56.37 61.15 -6.28
C ALA A 105 56.50 59.66 -5.85
N VAL A 106 57.72 59.18 -5.65
CA VAL A 106 57.98 57.83 -5.14
C VAL A 106 57.55 57.66 -3.68
N ASP A 107 57.74 58.67 -2.81
CA ASP A 107 57.24 58.65 -1.44
C ASP A 107 55.69 58.61 -1.39
N GLU A 108 55.02 59.34 -2.29
CA GLU A 108 53.55 59.31 -2.46
C GLU A 108 53.04 57.95 -2.98
N GLU A 109 53.72 57.36 -3.97
CA GLU A 109 53.41 56.02 -4.47
C GLU A 109 53.56 54.97 -3.37
N ASN A 110 54.67 55.01 -2.61
CA ASN A 110 54.87 54.14 -1.45
C ASN A 110 53.78 54.33 -0.38
N ALA A 111 53.28 55.55 -0.17
CA ALA A 111 52.17 55.81 0.74
C ALA A 111 50.84 55.20 0.24
N ARG A 112 50.55 55.29 -1.07
CA ARG A 112 49.38 54.64 -1.70
C ARG A 112 49.45 53.13 -1.55
N LEU A 113 50.56 52.51 -1.99
CA LEU A 113 50.78 51.07 -1.88
C LEU A 113 50.70 50.58 -0.43
N LYS A 114 51.23 51.33 0.54
CA LYS A 114 51.13 50.99 1.97
C LYS A 114 49.68 51.01 2.48
N ASN A 115 48.85 51.96 2.01
CA ASN A 115 47.43 52.01 2.32
C ASN A 115 46.67 50.84 1.66
N GLU A 116 47.01 50.50 0.41
CA GLU A 116 46.45 49.35 -0.29
C GLU A 116 46.79 48.02 0.39
N PHE A 117 48.05 47.80 0.80
CA PHE A 117 48.45 46.64 1.59
C PHE A 117 47.71 46.58 2.94
N SER A 118 47.47 47.72 3.60
CA SER A 118 46.71 47.78 4.85
C SER A 118 45.24 47.40 4.62
N ASN A 119 44.63 47.91 3.54
CA ASN A 119 43.26 47.60 3.14
C ASN A 119 43.09 46.13 2.72
N LEU A 120 44.06 45.56 2.00
CA LEU A 120 44.07 44.14 1.61
C LEU A 120 44.27 43.23 2.82
N TYR A 121 45.16 43.58 3.75
CA TYR A 121 45.36 42.84 4.99
C TYR A 121 44.10 42.85 5.87
N GLN A 122 43.41 43.99 5.96
CA GLN A 122 42.15 44.11 6.68
C GLN A 122 41.05 43.26 6.00
N LYS A 123 40.86 43.38 4.67
CA LYS A 123 39.93 42.52 3.90
C LYS A 123 40.23 41.02 4.06
N PHE A 124 41.51 40.62 4.10
CA PHE A 124 41.91 39.24 4.35
C PHE A 124 41.53 38.78 5.76
N LYS A 125 41.75 39.62 6.78
CA LYS A 125 41.34 39.35 8.17
C LYS A 125 39.83 39.22 8.29
N ASP A 126 39.07 40.13 7.68
CA ASP A 126 37.60 40.13 7.72
C ASP A 126 37.04 38.89 7.01
N LYS A 127 37.55 38.54 5.84
CA LYS A 127 37.15 37.33 5.11
C LYS A 127 37.59 36.04 5.80
N SER A 128 38.69 36.06 6.55
CA SER A 128 39.10 34.95 7.41
C SER A 128 38.21 34.78 8.64
N GLN A 129 37.54 35.85 9.09
CA GLN A 129 36.55 35.80 10.17
C GLN A 129 35.19 35.33 9.62
N GLU A 130 34.74 35.87 8.48
CA GLU A 130 33.57 35.41 7.73
C GLU A 130 33.61 33.89 7.44
N LEU A 131 34.76 33.36 7.00
CA LEU A 131 34.97 31.93 6.80
C LEU A 131 34.87 31.11 8.10
N LYS A 132 35.35 31.65 9.23
CA LYS A 132 35.26 30.99 10.53
C LYS A 132 33.81 30.95 11.05
N ASP A 133 33.09 32.04 10.89
CA ASP A 133 31.71 32.16 11.39
C ASP A 133 30.73 31.34 10.53
N THR A 134 30.99 31.24 9.22
CA THR A 134 30.26 30.31 8.33
C THR A 134 30.63 28.84 8.58
N GLU A 135 31.88 28.51 8.91
CA GLU A 135 32.28 27.16 9.36
C GLU A 135 31.60 26.79 10.68
N GLU A 136 31.56 27.69 11.67
CA GLU A 136 30.86 27.46 12.95
C GLU A 136 29.34 27.32 12.75
N CYS A 137 28.73 28.12 11.88
CA CYS A 137 27.33 28.00 11.50
C CYS A 137 27.04 26.63 10.84
N ALA A 138 27.87 26.21 9.89
CA ALA A 138 27.77 24.91 9.24
C ALA A 138 27.99 23.75 10.22
N GLN A 139 28.87 23.91 11.21
CA GLN A 139 29.08 22.92 12.27
C GLN A 139 27.86 22.81 13.20
N LYS A 140 27.26 23.93 13.61
CA LYS A 140 26.00 23.95 14.38
C LYS A 140 24.86 23.28 13.62
N LYS A 141 24.70 23.57 12.31
CA LYS A 141 23.69 22.93 11.47
C LYS A 141 23.94 21.43 11.27
N LYS A 142 25.20 20.99 11.14
CA LYS A 142 25.56 19.56 11.14
C LYS A 142 25.21 18.86 12.45
N GLU A 143 25.45 19.49 13.59
CA GLU A 143 25.11 18.93 14.91
C GLU A 143 23.59 18.89 15.13
N GLN A 144 22.86 19.92 14.72
CA GLN A 144 21.39 19.91 14.72
C GLN A 144 20.83 18.78 13.85
N ASN A 145 21.37 18.60 12.63
CA ASN A 145 21.00 17.48 11.77
C ASN A 145 21.33 16.12 12.41
N ARG A 146 22.46 16.00 13.13
CA ARG A 146 22.84 14.78 13.87
C ARG A 146 21.83 14.44 14.98
N LEU A 147 21.31 15.45 15.68
CA LEU A 147 20.27 15.27 16.69
C LEU A 147 18.92 14.88 16.06
N VAL A 148 18.52 15.52 14.95
CA VAL A 148 17.30 15.15 14.21
C VAL A 148 17.38 13.71 13.68
N ILE A 149 18.51 13.32 13.08
CA ILE A 149 18.74 11.93 12.63
C ILE A 149 18.63 10.95 13.80
N LYS A 150 19.27 11.24 14.95
CA LYS A 150 19.19 10.37 16.12
C LYS A 150 17.76 10.21 16.65
N ASN A 151 16.96 11.27 16.62
CA ASN A 151 15.55 11.21 17.02
C ASN A 151 14.74 10.35 16.05
N LEU A 152 14.93 10.52 14.74
CA LEU A 152 14.29 9.70 13.71
C LEU A 152 14.75 8.23 13.76
N GLU A 153 16.00 7.96 14.12
CA GLU A 153 16.52 6.60 14.36
C GLU A 153 15.82 5.95 15.56
N ALA A 154 15.60 6.69 16.65
CA ALA A 154 14.87 6.20 17.83
C ALA A 154 13.37 5.99 17.53
N GLU A 155 12.74 6.88 16.78
CA GLU A 155 11.36 6.74 16.31
C GLU A 155 11.21 5.51 15.39
N ASN A 156 12.13 5.32 14.44
CA ASN A 156 12.17 4.11 13.62
C ASN A 156 12.40 2.84 14.45
N GLN A 157 13.16 2.88 15.54
CA GLN A 157 13.30 1.73 16.45
C GLN A 157 11.98 1.44 17.19
N GLY A 158 11.27 2.47 17.64
CA GLY A 158 9.92 2.34 18.22
C GLY A 158 8.91 1.75 17.23
N LEU A 159 8.85 2.29 16.00
CA LEU A 159 7.99 1.80 14.93
C LEU A 159 8.33 0.36 14.52
N ASN A 160 9.61 0.00 14.38
CA ASN A 160 10.01 -1.39 14.10
C ASN A 160 9.62 -2.35 15.23
N THR A 161 9.67 -1.91 16.49
CA THR A 161 9.21 -2.70 17.65
C THR A 161 7.69 -2.92 17.56
N CYS A 162 6.92 -1.85 17.32
CA CYS A 162 5.48 -1.94 17.10
C CYS A 162 5.11 -2.85 15.90
N CYS A 163 5.86 -2.79 14.79
CA CYS A 163 5.68 -3.70 13.67
C CYS A 163 5.99 -5.16 14.04
N ALA A 164 6.99 -5.43 14.88
CA ALA A 164 7.29 -6.77 15.37
C ALA A 164 6.19 -7.29 16.31
N ASP A 165 5.64 -6.44 17.18
CA ASP A 165 4.52 -6.78 18.05
C ASP A 165 3.24 -7.07 17.25
N LEU A 166 2.92 -6.23 16.25
CA LEU A 166 1.80 -6.46 15.31
C LEU A 166 1.98 -7.75 14.49
N LEU A 167 3.21 -8.08 14.06
CA LEU A 167 3.51 -9.36 13.42
C LEU A 167 3.32 -10.55 14.39
N ASN A 168 3.72 -10.41 15.65
CA ASN A 168 3.46 -11.41 16.69
C ASN A 168 1.97 -11.58 16.99
N ASP A 169 1.16 -10.52 16.93
CA ASP A 169 -0.29 -10.62 17.10
C ASP A 169 -0.99 -11.21 15.88
N LEU A 170 -0.56 -10.90 14.65
CA LEU A 170 -1.01 -11.59 13.43
C LEU A 170 -0.64 -13.09 13.46
N GLU A 171 0.53 -13.44 14.00
CA GLU A 171 0.98 -14.82 14.20
C GLU A 171 0.12 -15.56 15.25
N LYS A 172 -0.28 -14.88 16.35
CA LYS A 172 -1.26 -15.42 17.32
C LYS A 172 -2.64 -15.61 16.69
N LEU A 173 -3.13 -14.63 15.93
CA LEU A 173 -4.42 -14.69 15.25
C LEU A 173 -4.47 -15.81 14.20
N ARG A 174 -3.39 -16.04 13.44
CA ARG A 174 -3.29 -17.21 12.54
C ARG A 174 -3.33 -18.55 13.28
N LYS A 175 -2.70 -18.64 14.47
CA LYS A 175 -2.74 -19.85 15.30
C LYS A 175 -4.16 -20.12 15.84
N GLN A 176 -4.86 -19.07 16.25
CA GLN A 176 -6.28 -19.15 16.59
C GLN A 176 -7.13 -19.54 15.37
N GLU A 177 -6.91 -18.95 14.20
CA GLU A 177 -7.62 -19.29 12.96
C GLU A 177 -7.43 -20.78 12.57
N ALA A 178 -6.20 -21.31 12.71
CA ALA A 178 -5.90 -22.72 12.48
C ALA A 178 -6.59 -23.64 13.51
N GLN A 179 -6.66 -23.22 14.79
CA GLN A 179 -7.43 -23.91 15.81
C GLN A 179 -8.94 -23.91 15.46
N TRP A 180 -9.53 -22.75 15.16
CA TRP A 180 -10.94 -22.63 14.75
C TRP A 180 -11.26 -23.45 13.49
N LYS A 181 -10.35 -23.53 12.52
CA LYS A 181 -10.47 -24.42 11.34
C LYS A 181 -10.49 -25.90 11.73
N THR A 182 -9.64 -26.29 12.68
CA THR A 182 -9.59 -27.66 13.20
C THR A 182 -10.87 -28.01 13.98
N GLU A 183 -11.29 -27.15 14.91
CA GLU A 183 -12.55 -27.30 15.65
C GLU A 183 -13.78 -27.30 14.74
N LYS A 184 -13.80 -26.44 13.70
CA LYS A 184 -14.83 -26.47 12.67
C LYS A 184 -14.84 -27.80 11.92
N SER A 185 -13.69 -28.35 11.53
CA SER A 185 -13.62 -29.64 10.84
C SER A 185 -14.08 -30.81 11.73
N GLY A 186 -13.79 -30.76 13.04
CA GLY A 186 -14.32 -31.72 14.01
C GLY A 186 -15.84 -31.61 14.20
N SER A 187 -16.36 -30.38 14.22
CA SER A 187 -17.82 -30.13 14.23
C SER A 187 -18.51 -30.58 12.94
N ASP A 188 -17.90 -30.36 11.78
CA ASP A 188 -18.40 -30.77 10.46
C ASP A 188 -18.43 -32.30 10.33
N ALA A 189 -17.42 -33.00 10.86
CA ALA A 189 -17.42 -34.46 10.98
C ALA A 189 -18.54 -34.96 11.92
N ARG A 190 -18.78 -34.28 13.05
CA ARG A 190 -19.87 -34.61 13.98
C ARG A 190 -21.26 -34.33 13.39
N ILE A 191 -21.40 -33.29 12.57
CA ILE A 191 -22.61 -33.01 11.80
C ILE A 191 -22.86 -34.15 10.81
N LYS A 192 -21.84 -34.58 10.05
CA LYS A 192 -21.96 -35.71 9.10
C LYS A 192 -22.36 -37.03 9.78
N THR A 193 -21.85 -37.34 10.97
CA THR A 193 -22.34 -38.50 11.72
C THR A 193 -23.81 -38.32 12.14
N LEU A 194 -24.21 -37.15 12.62
CA LEU A 194 -25.62 -36.89 12.95
C LEU A 194 -26.53 -36.91 11.71
N GLU A 195 -26.03 -36.55 10.54
CA GLU A 195 -26.73 -36.67 9.25
C GLU A 195 -26.90 -38.14 8.83
N THR A 196 -25.89 -39.00 9.05
CA THR A 196 -26.03 -40.45 8.82
C THR A 196 -26.97 -41.09 9.84
N ASP A 197 -26.87 -40.73 11.12
CA ASP A 197 -27.76 -41.24 12.19
C ASP A 197 -29.22 -40.84 11.91
N LEU A 198 -29.45 -39.61 11.43
CA LEU A 198 -30.77 -39.14 11.00
C LEU A 198 -31.26 -39.81 9.70
N ALA A 199 -30.36 -40.22 8.80
CA ALA A 199 -30.72 -40.99 7.62
C ALA A 199 -31.13 -42.42 7.98
N GLU A 200 -30.37 -43.07 8.88
CA GLU A 200 -30.70 -44.41 9.39
C GLU A 200 -32.02 -44.40 10.16
N ALA A 201 -32.21 -43.44 11.07
CA ALA A 201 -33.47 -43.26 11.81
C ALA A 201 -34.67 -42.99 10.88
N ARG A 202 -34.46 -42.38 9.70
CA ARG A 202 -35.50 -42.20 8.67
C ARG A 202 -35.84 -43.51 7.96
N GLU A 203 -34.88 -44.39 7.68
CA GLU A 203 -35.18 -45.74 7.16
C GLU A 203 -35.84 -46.62 8.22
N GLN A 204 -35.39 -46.58 9.49
CA GLN A 204 -36.07 -47.26 10.59
C GLN A 204 -37.52 -46.77 10.75
N LEU A 205 -37.78 -45.46 10.59
CA LEU A 205 -39.15 -44.91 10.57
C LEU A 205 -39.97 -45.35 9.35
N LYS A 206 -39.36 -45.53 8.17
CA LYS A 206 -40.04 -46.10 6.99
C LYS A 206 -40.35 -47.58 7.17
N GLU A 207 -39.43 -48.35 7.75
CA GLU A 207 -39.64 -49.76 8.06
C GLU A 207 -40.76 -49.93 9.09
N LEU A 208 -40.74 -49.15 10.18
CA LEU A 208 -41.84 -49.09 11.15
C LEU A 208 -43.15 -48.63 10.50
N HIS A 209 -43.14 -47.67 9.58
CA HIS A 209 -44.33 -47.25 8.84
C HIS A 209 -44.88 -48.38 7.94
N ASN A 210 -44.01 -49.12 7.25
CA ASN A 210 -44.39 -50.30 6.46
C ASN A 210 -44.96 -51.41 7.36
N ILE A 211 -44.36 -51.65 8.53
CA ILE A 211 -44.88 -52.58 9.54
C ILE A 211 -46.26 -52.11 10.04
N CYS A 212 -46.44 -50.84 10.36
CA CYS A 212 -47.74 -50.27 10.74
C CYS A 212 -48.78 -50.37 9.62
N SER A 213 -48.39 -50.18 8.35
CA SER A 213 -49.28 -50.34 7.19
C SER A 213 -49.70 -51.80 6.99
N ASN A 214 -48.76 -52.73 7.12
CA ASN A 214 -49.02 -54.18 7.07
C ASN A 214 -49.92 -54.63 8.23
N LEU A 215 -49.68 -54.14 9.45
CA LEU A 215 -50.53 -54.40 10.61
C LEU A 215 -51.91 -53.77 10.45
N SER A 216 -52.01 -52.55 9.92
CA SER A 216 -53.30 -51.91 9.60
C SER A 216 -54.08 -52.70 8.54
N SER A 217 -53.39 -53.30 7.57
CA SER A 217 -53.99 -54.18 6.56
C SER A 217 -54.48 -55.49 7.19
N GLN A 218 -53.70 -56.10 8.09
CA GLN A 218 -54.14 -57.27 8.86
C GLN A 218 -55.33 -56.95 9.77
N VAL A 219 -55.35 -55.78 10.41
CA VAL A 219 -56.50 -55.31 11.22
C VAL A 219 -57.73 -55.08 10.35
N ALA A 220 -57.59 -54.53 9.14
CA ALA A 220 -58.71 -54.39 8.21
C ALA A 220 -59.29 -55.77 7.80
N VAL A 221 -58.44 -56.74 7.42
CA VAL A 221 -58.87 -58.11 7.11
C VAL A 221 -59.53 -58.78 8.33
N LYS A 222 -58.99 -58.60 9.54
CA LYS A 222 -59.61 -59.15 10.77
C LYS A 222 -60.90 -58.44 11.16
N GLN A 223 -61.06 -57.16 10.82
CA GLN A 223 -62.31 -56.44 11.00
C GLN A 223 -63.38 -56.91 9.98
N GLU A 224 -62.99 -57.24 8.75
CA GLU A 224 -63.85 -57.83 7.72
C GLU A 224 -64.28 -59.25 8.11
N GLU A 225 -63.34 -60.12 8.51
CA GLU A 225 -63.62 -61.44 9.09
C GLU A 225 -64.61 -61.35 10.28
N LEU A 226 -64.42 -60.36 11.17
CA LEU A 226 -65.33 -60.14 12.29
C LEU A 226 -66.74 -59.75 11.82
N THR A 227 -66.86 -58.81 10.87
CA THR A 227 -68.18 -58.44 10.32
C THR A 227 -68.87 -59.59 9.60
N GLN A 228 -68.13 -60.48 8.93
CA GLN A 228 -68.68 -61.70 8.36
C GLN A 228 -69.18 -62.65 9.46
N LYS A 229 -68.43 -62.80 10.58
CA LYS A 229 -68.88 -63.58 11.73
C LYS A 229 -70.10 -62.98 12.43
N ASP A 230 -70.20 -61.67 12.55
CA ASP A 230 -71.39 -61.00 13.06
C ASP A 230 -72.60 -61.26 12.13
N CYS A 231 -72.42 -61.22 10.81
CA CYS A 231 -73.47 -61.58 9.85
C CYS A 231 -73.89 -63.05 9.95
N ASP A 232 -72.96 -63.98 10.16
CA ASP A 232 -73.27 -65.40 10.37
C ASP A 232 -73.97 -65.65 11.72
N VAL A 233 -73.58 -64.93 12.79
CA VAL A 233 -74.26 -64.96 14.10
C VAL A 233 -75.67 -64.39 14.00
N ILE A 234 -75.87 -63.27 13.29
CA ILE A 234 -77.20 -62.69 13.04
C ILE A 234 -78.08 -63.66 12.24
N ARG A 235 -77.50 -64.46 11.33
CA ARG A 235 -78.22 -65.52 10.61
C ARG A 235 -78.65 -66.65 11.55
N ALA A 236 -77.71 -67.18 12.34
CA ALA A 236 -77.99 -68.22 13.34
C ALA A 236 -79.00 -67.77 14.41
N MET A 237 -79.00 -66.49 14.80
CA MET A 237 -80.02 -65.93 15.71
C MET A 237 -81.42 -65.89 15.08
N LYS A 238 -81.54 -65.65 13.77
CA LYS A 238 -82.84 -65.74 13.05
C LYS A 238 -83.30 -67.18 12.94
N GLU A 239 -82.43 -68.09 12.52
CA GLU A 239 -82.71 -69.53 12.44
C GLU A 239 -83.16 -70.08 13.81
N LEU A 240 -82.51 -69.68 14.90
CA LEU A 240 -82.89 -70.06 16.26
C LEU A 240 -84.22 -69.42 16.71
N GLN A 241 -84.52 -68.18 16.32
CA GLN A 241 -85.83 -67.55 16.57
C GLN A 241 -86.96 -68.25 15.79
N GLU A 242 -86.71 -68.66 14.55
CA GLU A 242 -87.65 -69.43 13.72
C GLU A 242 -87.91 -70.82 14.32
N LEU A 243 -86.85 -71.52 14.78
CA LEU A 243 -86.98 -72.77 15.53
C LEU A 243 -87.73 -72.59 16.87
N GLN A 244 -87.52 -71.49 17.59
CA GLN A 244 -88.24 -71.19 18.82
C GLN A 244 -89.74 -70.93 18.54
N ASN A 245 -90.07 -70.25 17.44
CA ASN A 245 -91.45 -70.02 17.01
C ASN A 245 -92.14 -71.34 16.64
N LEU A 246 -91.47 -72.21 15.87
CA LEU A 246 -91.94 -73.56 15.52
C LEU A 246 -92.12 -74.44 16.77
N HIS A 247 -91.21 -74.35 17.74
CA HIS A 247 -91.35 -75.07 19.01
C HIS A 247 -92.58 -74.58 19.79
N SER A 248 -92.82 -73.27 19.85
CA SER A 248 -94.01 -72.69 20.47
C SER A 248 -95.30 -73.22 19.83
N GLN A 249 -95.38 -73.21 18.50
CA GLN A 249 -96.53 -73.78 17.75
C GLN A 249 -96.72 -75.28 18.05
N ASN A 250 -95.64 -76.06 18.11
CA ASN A 250 -95.71 -77.48 18.45
C ASN A 250 -96.16 -77.71 19.90
N THR A 251 -95.74 -76.87 20.86
CA THR A 251 -96.27 -76.95 22.23
C THR A 251 -97.75 -76.58 22.32
N GLU A 252 -98.22 -75.65 21.47
CA GLU A 252 -99.65 -75.30 21.39
C GLU A 252 -100.48 -76.44 20.78
N HIS A 253 -100.00 -77.08 19.71
CA HIS A 253 -100.62 -78.30 19.17
C HIS A 253 -100.59 -79.47 20.17
N THR A 254 -99.52 -79.62 20.95
CA THR A 254 -99.44 -80.61 22.02
C THR A 254 -100.48 -80.33 23.12
N ALA A 255 -100.70 -79.05 23.48
CA ALA A 255 -101.74 -78.66 24.43
C ALA A 255 -103.16 -78.90 23.87
N GLN A 256 -103.39 -78.63 22.59
CA GLN A 256 -104.65 -78.94 21.89
C GLN A 256 -104.94 -80.46 21.90
N GLN A 257 -103.92 -81.28 21.63
CA GLN A 257 -104.03 -82.75 21.73
C GLN A 257 -104.30 -83.22 23.17
N ALA A 258 -103.64 -82.62 24.17
CA ALA A 258 -103.84 -82.96 25.58
C ALA A 258 -105.26 -82.63 26.06
N GLU A 259 -105.84 -81.51 25.64
CA GLU A 259 -107.23 -81.16 25.97
C GLU A 259 -108.23 -82.08 25.26
N LEU A 260 -107.97 -82.48 24.00
CA LEU A 260 -108.78 -83.49 23.31
C LEU A 260 -108.74 -84.86 24.02
N ILE A 261 -107.55 -85.32 24.44
CA ILE A 261 -107.39 -86.55 25.24
C ILE A 261 -108.19 -86.45 26.54
N LYS A 262 -108.13 -85.30 27.23
CA LYS A 262 -108.88 -85.03 28.47
C LYS A 262 -110.40 -85.02 28.26
N GLN A 263 -110.89 -84.53 27.12
CA GLN A 263 -112.31 -84.63 26.74
C GLN A 263 -112.73 -86.07 26.46
N LEU A 264 -111.90 -86.84 25.73
CA LEU A 264 -112.13 -88.26 25.46
C LEU A 264 -112.12 -89.10 26.75
N GLN A 265 -111.21 -88.80 27.69
CA GLN A 265 -111.17 -89.43 29.02
C GLN A 265 -112.42 -89.10 29.85
N ALA A 266 -112.89 -87.84 29.83
CA ALA A 266 -114.12 -87.46 30.51
C ALA A 266 -115.35 -88.19 29.94
N LEU A 267 -115.44 -88.34 28.61
CA LEU A 267 -116.50 -89.08 27.92
C LEU A 267 -116.44 -90.59 28.25
N ASN A 268 -115.24 -91.19 28.24
CA ASN A 268 -115.04 -92.59 28.60
C ASN A 268 -115.41 -92.86 30.06
N ASN A 269 -115.00 -92.00 30.99
CA ASN A 269 -115.35 -92.11 32.41
C ASN A 269 -116.87 -91.97 32.63
N GLY A 270 -117.54 -91.08 31.88
CA GLY A 270 -119.00 -90.99 31.88
C GLY A 270 -119.66 -92.26 31.37
N THR A 271 -119.13 -92.86 30.30
CA THR A 271 -119.63 -94.10 29.70
C THR A 271 -119.45 -95.30 30.65
N GLN A 272 -118.27 -95.46 31.23
CA GLN A 272 -117.99 -96.48 32.24
C GLN A 272 -118.87 -96.32 33.49
N LYS A 273 -119.18 -95.09 33.90
CA LYS A 273 -120.11 -94.86 35.01
C LYS A 273 -121.53 -95.34 34.65
N VAL A 274 -122.04 -95.01 33.46
CA VAL A 274 -123.39 -95.46 33.04
C VAL A 274 -123.45 -96.99 32.95
N LEU A 275 -122.42 -97.64 32.40
CA LEU A 275 -122.33 -99.10 32.38
C LEU A 275 -122.35 -99.68 33.80
N LYS A 276 -121.61 -99.09 34.74
CA LYS A 276 -121.60 -99.54 36.13
C LYS A 276 -122.92 -99.29 36.87
N ASP A 277 -123.55 -98.13 36.63
CA ASP A 277 -124.88 -97.82 37.17
C ASP A 277 -125.93 -98.85 36.62
N GLN A 278 -125.73 -99.42 35.42
CA GLN A 278 -126.55 -100.53 34.88
C GLN A 278 -126.17 -101.92 35.45
N GLU A 279 -124.88 -102.22 35.63
CA GLU A 279 -124.43 -103.46 36.28
C GLU A 279 -124.99 -103.56 37.70
N ASP A 280 -124.88 -102.49 38.50
CA ASP A 280 -125.39 -102.44 39.87
C ASP A 280 -126.94 -102.57 39.90
N ALA A 281 -127.65 -102.07 38.87
CA ALA A 281 -129.09 -102.27 38.71
C ALA A 281 -129.45 -103.73 38.41
N HIS A 282 -128.78 -104.37 37.43
CA HIS A 282 -129.02 -105.77 37.09
C HIS A 282 -128.61 -106.74 38.23
N ILE A 283 -127.60 -106.40 39.03
CA ILE A 283 -127.26 -107.12 40.26
C ILE A 283 -128.38 -107.01 41.30
N ALA A 284 -128.98 -105.82 41.46
CA ALA A 284 -130.13 -105.63 42.35
C ALA A 284 -131.38 -106.42 41.87
N GLU A 285 -131.68 -106.38 40.57
CA GLU A 285 -132.75 -107.18 39.95
C GLU A 285 -132.53 -108.67 40.17
N THR A 286 -131.34 -109.19 39.84
CA THR A 286 -130.95 -110.60 40.05
C THR A 286 -131.08 -111.01 41.51
N THR A 287 -130.69 -110.14 42.45
CA THR A 287 -130.84 -110.37 43.89
C THR A 287 -132.31 -110.42 44.33
N SER A 288 -133.20 -109.67 43.66
CA SER A 288 -134.65 -109.73 43.90
C SER A 288 -135.27 -111.02 43.35
N TYR A 289 -134.89 -111.45 42.15
CA TYR A 289 -135.34 -112.72 41.56
C TYR A 289 -134.86 -113.93 42.38
N GLN A 290 -133.62 -113.94 42.86
CA GLN A 290 -133.12 -115.02 43.71
C GLN A 290 -133.86 -115.09 45.06
N LYS A 291 -134.31 -113.96 45.62
CA LYS A 291 -135.19 -113.97 46.81
C LYS A 291 -136.54 -114.60 46.50
N LEU A 292 -137.22 -114.14 45.45
CA LEU A 292 -138.51 -114.70 45.01
C LEU A 292 -138.41 -116.21 44.77
N TYR A 293 -137.33 -116.68 44.14
CA TYR A 293 -137.09 -118.10 43.90
C TYR A 293 -136.88 -118.90 45.20
N ASN A 294 -136.15 -118.33 46.17
CA ASN A 294 -135.93 -118.96 47.47
C ASN A 294 -137.20 -119.00 48.33
N GLU A 295 -138.04 -117.96 48.27
CA GLU A 295 -139.34 -117.92 48.96
C GLU A 295 -140.32 -118.92 48.33
N LEU A 296 -140.37 -119.01 47.00
CA LEU A 296 -141.15 -120.02 46.27
C LEU A 296 -140.69 -121.45 46.59
N ALA A 297 -139.38 -121.70 46.70
CA ALA A 297 -138.84 -122.99 47.12
C ALA A 297 -139.24 -123.36 48.57
N SER A 298 -139.34 -122.38 49.47
CA SER A 298 -139.84 -122.60 50.83
C SER A 298 -141.33 -122.99 50.86
N CYS A 299 -142.15 -122.42 49.98
CA CYS A 299 -143.52 -122.86 49.77
C CYS A 299 -143.61 -124.26 49.14
N PHE A 300 -142.67 -124.62 48.25
CA PHE A 300 -142.63 -125.95 47.63
C PHE A 300 -142.29 -127.06 48.65
N GLU A 301 -141.25 -126.87 49.46
CA GLU A 301 -140.86 -127.87 50.47
C GLU A 301 -141.90 -128.04 51.60
N THR A 302 -142.67 -127.00 51.93
CA THR A 302 -143.79 -127.12 52.90
C THR A 302 -145.00 -127.88 52.33
N VAL A 303 -145.31 -127.72 51.04
CA VAL A 303 -146.33 -128.56 50.36
C VAL A 303 -145.85 -130.02 50.30
N LYS A 304 -144.62 -130.25 49.85
CA LYS A 304 -143.97 -131.56 49.77
C LYS A 304 -143.91 -132.29 51.12
N ALA A 305 -143.71 -131.59 52.23
CA ALA A 305 -143.83 -132.16 53.57
C ALA A 305 -145.24 -132.73 53.84
N SER A 306 -146.29 -131.99 53.49
CA SER A 306 -147.68 -132.50 53.65
C SER A 306 -148.00 -133.65 52.69
N GLU A 307 -147.40 -133.69 51.50
CA GLU A 307 -147.48 -134.84 50.59
C GLU A 307 -146.83 -136.10 51.19
N THR A 308 -145.62 -135.99 51.76
CA THR A 308 -144.96 -137.16 52.39
C THR A 308 -145.77 -137.73 53.55
N GLN A 309 -146.52 -136.90 54.28
CA GLN A 309 -147.41 -137.34 55.36
C GLN A 309 -148.64 -138.11 54.84
N LEU A 310 -149.11 -137.83 53.62
CA LEU A 310 -150.11 -138.65 52.92
C LEU A 310 -149.49 -139.95 52.38
N GLN A 311 -148.31 -139.89 51.76
CA GLN A 311 -147.60 -141.07 51.25
C GLN A 311 -147.27 -142.09 52.36
N GLN A 312 -146.95 -141.64 53.57
CA GLN A 312 -146.66 -142.52 54.71
C GLN A 312 -147.88 -143.33 55.17
N ASN A 313 -149.11 -142.81 54.99
CA ASN A 313 -150.34 -143.58 55.20
C ASN A 313 -150.55 -144.64 54.10
N CYS A 314 -150.09 -144.39 52.87
CA CYS A 314 -150.16 -145.35 51.77
C CYS A 314 -149.11 -146.48 51.89
N ALA A 315 -147.88 -146.16 52.30
CA ALA A 315 -146.78 -147.14 52.40
C ALA A 315 -147.09 -148.29 53.38
N SER A 316 -147.80 -148.01 54.47
CA SER A 316 -148.28 -149.02 55.44
C SER A 316 -149.16 -150.12 54.80
N LEU A 317 -149.90 -149.78 53.74
CA LEU A 317 -150.71 -150.73 52.96
C LEU A 317 -149.86 -151.55 51.96
N GLN A 318 -148.63 -151.12 51.67
CA GLN A 318 -147.81 -151.67 50.59
C GLN A 318 -146.81 -152.74 51.05
N ASP A 319 -146.30 -152.71 52.28
CA ASP A 319 -145.40 -153.78 52.77
C ASP A 319 -146.11 -155.10 53.10
N GLN A 320 -147.45 -155.13 53.09
CA GLN A 320 -148.22 -156.39 52.98
C GLN A 320 -147.97 -157.12 51.65
N LEU A 321 -147.36 -156.45 50.66
CA LEU A 321 -147.09 -156.97 49.32
C LEU A 321 -145.64 -157.47 49.15
N CYS A 322 -144.66 -156.75 49.69
CA CYS A 322 -143.23 -156.97 49.39
C CYS A 322 -142.61 -158.22 50.02
N GLY A 323 -143.27 -158.85 51.01
CA GLY A 323 -142.95 -160.20 51.48
C GLY A 323 -143.01 -161.30 50.39
N LYS A 324 -143.40 -160.95 49.15
CA LYS A 324 -143.40 -161.84 47.98
C LYS A 324 -142.19 -161.69 47.04
N ASN A 325 -141.38 -160.62 47.18
CA ASN A 325 -140.22 -160.36 46.29
C ASN A 325 -138.89 -160.97 46.78
N GLU A 326 -138.93 -161.69 47.89
CA GLU A 326 -137.85 -162.41 48.60
C GLU A 326 -136.96 -163.34 47.73
N ARG A 327 -137.43 -163.76 46.55
CA ARG A 327 -136.94 -164.97 45.85
C ARG A 327 -136.15 -164.75 44.55
N ILE A 328 -135.95 -163.50 44.13
CA ILE A 328 -135.29 -163.16 42.85
C ILE A 328 -133.77 -162.93 43.06
N CYS A 329 -133.04 -162.71 41.97
CA CYS A 329 -131.60 -162.93 41.83
C CYS A 329 -130.74 -161.92 42.62
N GLN A 330 -129.72 -162.27 43.41
CA GLN A 330 -128.75 -163.39 43.33
C GLN A 330 -127.82 -163.38 42.10
N LEU A 331 -126.67 -164.04 42.25
CA LEU A 331 -125.95 -164.77 41.20
C LEU A 331 -125.26 -164.05 40.01
N GLN A 332 -125.34 -162.74 39.81
CA GLN A 332 -124.42 -162.03 38.91
C GLN A 332 -123.65 -160.94 39.70
N GLU A 333 -122.45 -161.23 40.21
CA GLU A 333 -121.17 -161.32 39.48
C GLU A 333 -120.71 -159.93 39.01
N GLN A 334 -119.79 -159.27 39.72
CA GLN A 334 -118.38 -159.65 39.85
C GLN A 334 -117.73 -159.91 38.48
N LEU A 335 -117.07 -158.90 37.90
CA LEU A 335 -115.61 -158.88 37.81
C LEU A 335 -115.05 -157.62 37.12
N GLN A 336 -114.43 -156.77 37.95
CA GLN A 336 -113.02 -156.36 37.83
C GLN A 336 -112.57 -155.06 37.11
N GLN A 337 -111.53 -154.42 37.71
CA GLN A 337 -110.62 -153.36 37.18
C GLN A 337 -111.27 -151.99 36.81
N ALA A 338 -111.46 -150.97 37.68
CA ALA A 338 -110.68 -150.34 38.80
C ALA A 338 -109.52 -149.39 38.33
N HIS A 339 -109.16 -148.21 38.90
CA HIS A 339 -109.49 -147.35 40.10
C HIS A 339 -108.81 -145.93 39.89
N ASP A 340 -108.94 -144.77 40.60
CA ASP A 340 -109.87 -144.13 41.59
C ASP A 340 -109.52 -142.60 41.82
N ALA A 341 -110.01 -141.93 42.90
CA ALA A 341 -109.59 -140.61 43.52
C ALA A 341 -110.08 -139.27 42.86
N LEU A 342 -110.11 -138.04 43.46
CA LEU A 342 -109.83 -137.44 44.81
C LEU A 342 -110.53 -136.03 44.99
N ASN A 343 -110.52 -135.38 46.18
CA ASN A 343 -111.08 -134.01 46.48
C ASN A 343 -110.57 -133.45 47.87
N ALA A 344 -110.84 -132.26 48.47
CA ALA A 344 -111.68 -131.03 48.26
C ALA A 344 -110.91 -129.76 48.82
N ILE A 345 -111.33 -128.68 49.55
CA ILE A 345 -112.53 -128.01 50.20
C ILE A 345 -112.08 -126.58 50.70
N TYR A 346 -112.74 -125.51 51.26
CA TYR A 346 -114.05 -124.80 51.43
C TYR A 346 -113.73 -123.36 52.04
N GLN A 347 -114.53 -122.32 52.43
CA GLN A 347 -115.92 -121.76 52.31
C GLN A 347 -115.92 -120.26 52.84
N ASN A 348 -116.96 -119.40 52.67
CA ASN A 348 -117.01 -118.00 53.24
C ASN A 348 -118.45 -117.34 53.39
N PRO A 349 -118.76 -116.43 54.38
CA PRO A 349 -120.12 -115.87 54.64
C PRO A 349 -120.26 -114.27 54.75
N PRO A 350 -121.08 -113.56 55.62
CA PRO A 350 -122.10 -112.56 55.11
C PRO A 350 -122.54 -111.24 55.91
N LYS A 351 -123.19 -110.24 55.22
CA LYS A 351 -124.18 -109.17 55.73
C LYS A 351 -123.64 -107.99 56.62
N CYS A 352 -124.23 -106.78 56.87
CA CYS A 352 -125.37 -105.88 56.43
C CYS A 352 -124.98 -104.36 56.74
N LYS A 353 -125.71 -103.20 56.90
CA LYS A 353 -127.10 -102.57 56.99
C LYS A 353 -126.91 -100.99 56.81
N VAL A 354 -127.83 -99.97 56.84
CA VAL A 354 -129.24 -99.63 56.41
C VAL A 354 -129.58 -98.09 56.68
N ASN A 355 -130.51 -97.47 55.91
CA ASN A 355 -131.26 -96.15 56.02
C ASN A 355 -130.63 -94.70 55.91
N GLU A 356 -130.82 -94.04 54.73
CA GLU A 356 -131.34 -92.64 54.40
C GLU A 356 -130.56 -91.26 54.63
N PRO A 357 -130.93 -90.08 54.00
CA PRO A 357 -129.97 -89.18 53.26
C PRO A 357 -129.87 -87.60 53.59
N PRO A 358 -129.85 -86.55 52.69
CA PRO A 358 -128.63 -85.83 52.15
C PRO A 358 -128.59 -84.23 51.88
N VAL A 359 -127.48 -83.68 51.27
CA VAL A 359 -127.33 -82.49 50.28
C VAL A 359 -127.26 -80.97 50.74
N LYS A 360 -126.67 -79.86 50.14
CA LYS A 360 -125.52 -79.36 49.24
C LYS A 360 -125.49 -77.76 49.16
N ARG A 361 -124.36 -77.01 48.86
CA ARG A 361 -124.18 -75.59 48.21
C ARG A 361 -122.76 -74.90 48.45
N SER A 362 -122.37 -73.62 48.12
CA SER A 362 -122.12 -72.87 46.81
C SER A 362 -121.41 -71.43 46.90
N ARG A 363 -120.60 -70.97 45.88
CA ARG A 363 -120.21 -69.55 45.40
C ARG A 363 -119.24 -68.59 46.22
N SER A 364 -118.66 -67.42 45.76
CA SER A 364 -118.05 -66.84 44.48
C SER A 364 -117.57 -65.31 44.54
N LEU A 365 -116.69 -64.78 43.61
CA LEU A 365 -116.40 -63.35 43.13
C LEU A 365 -114.95 -62.68 43.28
N SER A 366 -114.51 -61.69 42.44
CA SER A 366 -113.19 -60.91 42.33
C SER A 366 -113.24 -59.75 41.23
N PRO A 367 -112.21 -59.00 40.63
CA PRO A 367 -110.72 -58.72 40.78
C PRO A 367 -110.19 -57.22 40.45
N LYS A 368 -108.87 -56.94 40.12
CA LYS A 368 -108.23 -55.93 39.14
C LYS A 368 -107.22 -54.77 39.58
N SER A 369 -106.06 -54.52 38.87
CA SER A 369 -105.42 -53.18 38.44
C SER A 369 -103.85 -53.10 38.18
N SER A 370 -103.35 -52.01 37.49
CA SER A 370 -101.93 -51.52 37.26
C SER A 370 -101.05 -52.16 36.11
N PHE A 371 -99.88 -51.68 35.55
CA PHE A 371 -99.01 -50.44 35.55
C PHE A 371 -98.04 -50.32 34.28
N ARG A 372 -97.08 -49.34 34.16
CA ARG A 372 -96.04 -49.17 33.07
C ARG A 372 -94.82 -48.24 33.42
N GLU A 373 -93.60 -48.46 32.85
CA GLU A 373 -92.50 -47.43 32.79
C GLU A 373 -91.66 -47.43 31.45
N SER A 374 -90.60 -46.60 31.31
CA SER A 374 -90.31 -45.79 30.08
C SER A 374 -88.96 -45.99 29.33
N GLU A 375 -88.95 -45.70 28.02
CA GLU A 375 -87.76 -45.61 27.14
C GLU A 375 -86.97 -44.29 27.25
N GLU A 376 -87.64 -43.16 27.47
CA GLU A 376 -87.12 -41.84 27.10
C GLU A 376 -85.88 -41.42 27.94
N GLN A 377 -85.83 -41.87 29.19
CA GLN A 377 -84.71 -41.65 30.11
C GLN A 377 -83.37 -42.17 29.59
N LYS A 378 -83.36 -43.17 28.69
CA LYS A 378 -82.12 -43.70 28.08
C LYS A 378 -81.57 -42.77 27.01
N LYS A 379 -82.44 -42.15 26.20
CA LYS A 379 -82.07 -41.19 25.15
C LYS A 379 -81.55 -39.88 25.75
N LEU A 380 -82.18 -39.43 26.84
CA LEU A 380 -81.81 -38.21 27.58
C LEU A 380 -80.36 -38.30 28.13
N LYS A 381 -79.99 -39.39 28.80
CA LYS A 381 -78.64 -39.62 29.35
C LYS A 381 -77.50 -39.68 28.31
N ILE A 382 -77.82 -39.96 27.04
CA ILE A 382 -76.84 -39.95 25.95
C ILE A 382 -76.64 -38.51 25.44
N ALA A 383 -77.72 -37.72 25.34
CA ALA A 383 -77.64 -36.30 24.99
C ALA A 383 -76.86 -35.49 26.05
N GLU A 384 -77.12 -35.72 27.34
CA GLU A 384 -76.41 -35.07 28.46
C GLU A 384 -74.89 -35.24 28.35
N ARG A 385 -74.40 -36.47 28.15
CA ARG A 385 -72.95 -36.75 27.99
C ARG A 385 -72.35 -36.09 26.75
N LYS A 386 -73.12 -35.99 25.66
CA LYS A 386 -72.65 -35.33 24.42
C LYS A 386 -72.55 -33.82 24.61
N ILE A 387 -73.51 -33.22 25.32
CA ILE A 387 -73.49 -31.79 25.72
C ILE A 387 -72.30 -31.53 26.67
N GLU A 388 -72.10 -32.38 27.68
CA GLU A 388 -71.00 -32.27 28.64
C GLU A 388 -69.60 -32.30 27.96
N ASN A 389 -69.40 -33.20 27.00
CA ASN A 389 -68.15 -33.26 26.23
C ASN A 389 -67.97 -32.04 25.30
N LEU A 390 -69.04 -31.60 24.62
CA LEU A 390 -69.00 -30.38 23.79
C LEU A 390 -68.72 -29.12 24.63
N LYS A 391 -69.27 -29.04 25.85
CA LYS A 391 -69.05 -27.96 26.80
C LYS A 391 -67.60 -27.89 27.28
N LYS A 392 -66.96 -29.04 27.53
CA LYS A 392 -65.52 -29.13 27.84
C LYS A 392 -64.63 -28.73 26.65
N THR A 393 -64.99 -29.18 25.44
CA THR A 393 -64.29 -28.78 24.21
C THR A 393 -64.41 -27.27 23.97
N LEU A 394 -65.59 -26.70 24.21
CA LEU A 394 -65.83 -25.25 24.14
C LEU A 394 -65.01 -24.49 25.18
N GLN A 395 -64.96 -24.93 26.45
CA GLN A 395 -64.13 -24.29 27.48
C GLN A 395 -62.65 -24.26 27.10
N LEU A 396 -62.10 -25.38 26.61
CA LEU A 396 -60.71 -25.45 26.15
C LEU A 396 -60.44 -24.48 24.99
N LYS A 397 -61.36 -24.39 24.01
CA LYS A 397 -61.22 -23.43 22.90
C LYS A 397 -61.39 -21.98 23.32
N THR A 398 -62.28 -21.67 24.27
CA THR A 398 -62.36 -20.33 24.88
C THR A 398 -61.02 -19.99 25.54
N GLN A 399 -60.47 -20.89 26.38
CA GLN A 399 -59.18 -20.67 27.04
C GLN A 399 -58.04 -20.45 26.04
N GLU A 400 -57.91 -21.28 24.99
CA GLU A 400 -56.93 -21.06 23.92
C GLU A 400 -57.07 -19.67 23.28
N THR A 401 -58.30 -19.23 22.99
CA THR A 401 -58.53 -17.89 22.40
C THR A 401 -58.27 -16.74 23.36
N ASP A 402 -58.47 -16.94 24.66
CA ASP A 402 -58.21 -15.92 25.69
C ASP A 402 -56.70 -15.81 25.98
N GLU A 403 -55.97 -16.94 25.98
CA GLU A 403 -54.50 -16.96 26.05
C GLU A 403 -53.87 -16.31 24.81
N LEU A 404 -54.38 -16.59 23.61
CA LEU A 404 -53.98 -15.89 22.38
C LEU A 404 -54.29 -14.39 22.44
N ARG A 405 -55.45 -13.99 22.98
CA ARG A 405 -55.80 -12.57 23.15
C ARG A 405 -54.87 -11.88 24.14
N ALA A 406 -54.53 -12.54 25.25
CA ALA A 406 -53.57 -12.02 26.23
C ALA A 406 -52.13 -11.95 25.69
N ALA A 407 -51.72 -12.89 24.83
CA ALA A 407 -50.43 -12.83 24.14
C ALA A 407 -50.38 -11.68 23.11
N HIS A 408 -51.46 -11.49 22.34
CA HIS A 408 -51.60 -10.37 21.41
C HIS A 408 -51.64 -9.02 22.14
N GLU A 409 -52.30 -8.94 23.30
CA GLU A 409 -52.32 -7.72 24.13
C GLU A 409 -50.92 -7.36 24.63
N LYS A 410 -50.17 -8.32 25.20
CA LYS A 410 -48.77 -8.10 25.60
C LYS A 410 -47.88 -7.68 24.42
N HIS A 411 -48.17 -8.17 23.21
CA HIS A 411 -47.48 -7.70 22.00
C HIS A 411 -47.87 -6.26 21.63
N ARG A 412 -49.14 -5.88 21.78
CA ARG A 412 -49.65 -4.51 21.59
C ARG A 412 -49.05 -3.53 22.59
N GLU A 413 -49.04 -3.88 23.88
CA GLU A 413 -48.37 -3.11 24.95
C GLU A 413 -46.88 -2.93 24.67
N ARG A 414 -46.17 -4.01 24.30
CA ARG A 414 -44.75 -3.95 23.95
C ARG A 414 -44.49 -3.08 22.72
N LEU A 415 -45.36 -3.14 21.71
CA LEU A 415 -45.27 -2.31 20.51
C LEU A 415 -45.52 -0.83 20.84
N GLN A 416 -46.52 -0.51 21.66
CA GLN A 416 -46.78 0.85 22.13
C GLN A 416 -45.61 1.40 22.95
N MET A 417 -45.05 0.60 23.88
CA MET A 417 -43.87 0.97 24.66
C MET A 417 -42.62 1.15 23.78
N LEU A 418 -42.44 0.35 22.74
CA LEU A 418 -41.36 0.54 21.77
C LEU A 418 -41.57 1.80 20.92
N GLN A 419 -42.81 2.13 20.56
CA GLN A 419 -43.17 3.35 19.83
C GLN A 419 -43.01 4.62 20.68
N THR A 420 -43.35 4.58 21.97
CA THR A 420 -43.11 5.71 22.89
C THR A 420 -41.61 5.88 23.17
N ASN A 421 -40.86 4.79 23.35
CA ASN A 421 -39.40 4.85 23.47
C ASN A 421 -38.73 5.37 22.19
N TYR A 422 -39.17 4.94 21.01
CA TYR A 422 -38.66 5.48 19.74
C TYR A 422 -39.01 6.96 19.57
N ARG A 423 -40.21 7.38 19.97
CA ARG A 423 -40.58 8.80 19.99
C ARG A 423 -39.70 9.59 20.95
N ALA A 424 -39.53 9.13 22.19
CA ALA A 424 -38.69 9.78 23.19
C ALA A 424 -37.21 9.86 22.76
N LEU A 425 -36.66 8.79 22.16
CA LEU A 425 -35.32 8.81 21.58
C LEU A 425 -35.21 9.79 20.41
N LYS A 426 -36.24 9.91 19.56
CA LYS A 426 -36.27 10.89 18.47
C LYS A 426 -36.42 12.32 18.98
N GLU A 427 -37.21 12.54 20.02
CA GLU A 427 -37.35 13.82 20.73
C GLU A 427 -36.01 14.24 21.37
N GLN A 428 -35.31 13.29 22.01
CA GLN A 428 -33.97 13.49 22.57
C GLN A 428 -32.94 13.76 21.48
N LEU A 429 -32.90 12.98 20.40
CA LEU A 429 -31.97 13.19 19.28
C LEU A 429 -32.16 14.59 18.69
N LYS A 430 -33.42 15.00 18.49
CA LYS A 430 -33.77 16.35 18.06
C LYS A 430 -33.33 17.42 19.07
N GLN A 431 -33.47 17.17 20.38
CA GLN A 431 -32.96 18.09 21.42
C GLN A 431 -31.43 18.18 21.45
N TRP A 432 -30.70 17.12 21.09
CA TRP A 432 -29.25 17.18 20.88
C TRP A 432 -28.91 17.97 19.61
N GLU A 433 -29.59 17.72 18.49
CA GLU A 433 -29.41 18.42 17.20
C GLU A 433 -29.73 19.93 17.30
N GLU A 434 -30.81 20.31 18.00
CA GLU A 434 -31.18 21.71 18.25
C GLU A 434 -30.33 22.34 19.38
N GLY A 435 -29.87 21.53 20.35
CA GLY A 435 -29.07 21.96 21.50
C GLY A 435 -27.61 22.28 21.17
N ASP A 436 -26.98 21.54 20.24
CA ASP A 436 -25.61 21.80 19.78
C ASP A 436 -25.47 23.16 19.05
N SER A 437 -26.61 23.77 18.68
CA SER A 437 -26.68 25.15 18.15
C SER A 437 -26.87 26.24 19.23
N ARG A 438 -27.15 25.90 20.50
CA ARG A 438 -27.42 26.87 21.58
C ARG A 438 -27.11 26.34 23.00
N LEU A 439 -25.93 26.67 23.55
CA LEU A 439 -25.73 27.43 24.83
C LEU A 439 -24.29 27.33 25.37
N ASN A 440 -23.82 28.38 26.05
CA ASN A 440 -22.53 28.38 26.76
C ASN A 440 -22.68 27.76 28.17
N PRO A 441 -21.93 26.70 28.54
CA PRO A 441 -22.14 25.97 29.79
C PRO A 441 -21.66 26.68 31.08
N GLU A 442 -21.02 27.85 31.00
CA GLU A 442 -20.45 28.55 32.17
C GLU A 442 -21.49 29.15 33.13
N LYS A 443 -22.75 29.35 32.72
CA LYS A 443 -23.74 30.10 33.52
C LYS A 443 -24.63 29.25 34.43
N GLU A 444 -24.94 28.00 34.07
CA GLU A 444 -25.90 27.18 34.83
C GLU A 444 -25.28 26.55 36.09
N LEU A 445 -23.98 26.25 36.07
CA LEU A 445 -23.25 25.65 37.20
C LEU A 445 -23.28 26.52 38.48
N ASN A 446 -23.51 27.83 38.35
CA ASN A 446 -23.61 28.75 39.48
C ASN A 446 -25.02 28.86 40.09
N GLN A 447 -26.08 28.40 39.41
CA GLN A 447 -27.45 28.45 39.96
C GLN A 447 -27.79 27.21 40.79
N MET A 448 -27.40 26.01 40.31
CA MET A 448 -27.63 24.74 41.00
C MET A 448 -27.04 24.69 42.43
N LYS A 449 -25.97 25.45 42.66
CA LYS A 449 -25.19 25.47 43.91
C LYS A 449 -25.86 26.21 45.08
N VAL A 450 -26.88 27.03 44.81
CA VAL A 450 -27.52 27.90 45.82
C VAL A 450 -28.67 27.19 46.56
N HIS A 451 -29.35 26.25 45.90
CA HIS A 451 -30.59 25.64 46.42
C HIS A 451 -30.41 24.49 47.43
N GLN A 452 -29.18 24.02 47.68
CA GLN A 452 -28.94 22.82 48.52
C GLN A 452 -28.46 23.15 49.95
N SER A 453 -28.55 24.41 50.40
CA SER A 453 -27.91 24.90 51.64
C SER A 453 -28.89 25.45 52.69
N VAL A 454 -30.17 25.08 52.65
CA VAL A 454 -31.17 25.50 53.66
C VAL A 454 -32.00 24.31 54.17
N GLU A 455 -32.06 24.21 55.50
CA GLU A 455 -32.77 23.25 56.36
C GLU A 455 -34.32 23.46 56.38
N PRO A 456 -35.13 22.68 57.15
CA PRO A 456 -34.78 21.56 58.05
C PRO A 456 -35.59 20.25 57.87
N LEU A 457 -35.10 19.21 58.53
CA LEU A 457 -35.83 18.01 58.93
C LEU A 457 -36.65 18.28 60.21
N PHE A 458 -37.99 18.30 60.17
CA PHE A 458 -38.81 18.13 61.39
C PHE A 458 -40.28 17.73 61.11
N LYS A 459 -40.86 16.92 62.02
CA LYS A 459 -42.28 16.48 62.12
C LYS A 459 -42.92 15.80 60.89
N LEU A 460 -43.17 14.50 61.04
CA LEU A 460 -44.47 14.06 61.60
C LEU A 460 -44.29 12.77 62.40
N SER A 461 -44.94 12.73 63.58
CA SER A 461 -45.28 11.53 64.35
C SER A 461 -46.74 11.17 64.03
N GLU A 462 -47.30 10.17 64.71
CA GLU A 462 -48.69 9.67 64.56
C GLU A 462 -48.90 8.89 63.22
N ASP A 463 -49.42 7.65 63.19
CA ASP A 463 -50.10 6.83 64.23
C ASP A 463 -49.81 5.30 64.18
N ASP A 464 -50.18 4.65 65.29
CA ASP A 464 -50.65 3.27 65.50
C ASP A 464 -49.84 2.01 65.10
N GLU A 465 -49.08 1.54 66.10
CA GLU A 465 -49.25 0.27 66.85
C GLU A 465 -49.53 -1.13 66.20
N VAL A 466 -49.48 -2.16 67.05
CA VAL A 466 -49.84 -3.59 66.84
C VAL A 466 -48.96 -4.45 65.92
N LYS A 467 -47.79 -4.82 66.46
CA LYS A 467 -47.33 -6.22 66.66
C LYS A 467 -47.27 -7.22 65.46
N ASN A 468 -46.01 -7.52 65.12
CA ASN A 468 -45.43 -8.89 64.95
C ASN A 468 -45.39 -9.59 63.56
N SER A 469 -44.43 -10.53 63.49
CA SER A 469 -44.30 -11.70 62.59
C SER A 469 -43.73 -11.60 61.15
N THR A 470 -43.16 -10.48 60.65
CA THR A 470 -42.29 -10.55 59.43
C THR A 470 -41.09 -9.58 59.38
N ALA A 471 -40.59 -9.13 60.53
CA ALA A 471 -39.58 -8.06 60.59
C ALA A 471 -38.15 -8.40 60.10
N LYS A 472 -37.78 -9.69 59.90
CA LYS A 472 -36.44 -10.08 59.42
C LYS A 472 -36.25 -9.75 57.93
N ASN A 473 -37.04 -10.36 57.05
CA ASN A 473 -36.86 -10.24 55.60
C ASN A 473 -36.94 -8.79 55.10
N ARG A 474 -37.82 -7.95 55.68
CA ARG A 474 -37.93 -6.54 55.28
C ARG A 474 -36.67 -5.74 55.63
N LYS A 475 -36.06 -5.99 56.81
CA LYS A 475 -34.77 -5.35 57.18
C LYS A 475 -33.63 -5.83 56.31
N GLU A 476 -33.58 -7.12 55.99
CA GLU A 476 -32.51 -7.71 55.18
C GLU A 476 -32.59 -7.28 53.70
N VAL A 477 -33.79 -7.20 53.13
CA VAL A 477 -34.03 -6.61 51.80
C VAL A 477 -33.66 -5.12 51.79
N SER A 478 -34.03 -4.34 52.80
CA SER A 478 -33.58 -2.94 52.91
C SER A 478 -32.07 -2.81 53.06
N HIS A 479 -31.40 -3.75 53.73
CA HIS A 479 -29.94 -3.73 53.88
C HIS A 479 -29.23 -4.12 52.56
N GLN A 480 -29.72 -5.12 51.83
CA GLN A 480 -29.25 -5.41 50.46
C GLN A 480 -29.53 -4.25 49.51
N MET A 481 -30.67 -3.58 49.63
CA MET A 481 -31.01 -2.42 48.81
C MET A 481 -30.05 -1.26 49.10
N LEU A 482 -29.81 -0.94 50.37
CA LEU A 482 -28.83 0.07 50.78
C LEU A 482 -27.40 -0.28 50.33
N GLN A 483 -27.00 -1.55 50.43
CA GLN A 483 -25.70 -2.03 49.94
C GLN A 483 -25.57 -1.89 48.42
N LYS A 484 -26.63 -2.20 47.65
CA LYS A 484 -26.69 -1.98 46.20
C LYS A 484 -26.68 -0.49 45.84
N VAL A 485 -27.39 0.36 46.57
CA VAL A 485 -27.37 1.82 46.40
C VAL A 485 -25.97 2.36 46.64
N GLN A 486 -25.30 1.99 47.75
CA GLN A 486 -23.91 2.36 48.01
C GLN A 486 -22.94 1.81 46.95
N GLN A 487 -23.19 0.62 46.39
CA GLN A 487 -22.37 0.07 45.31
C GLN A 487 -22.55 0.85 43.99
N LEU A 488 -23.79 1.27 43.68
CA LEU A 488 -24.10 2.13 42.53
C LEU A 488 -23.53 3.53 42.72
N GLU A 489 -23.65 4.13 43.91
CA GLU A 489 -23.08 5.43 44.26
C GLU A 489 -21.56 5.45 44.11
N ARG A 490 -20.86 4.40 44.58
CA ARG A 490 -19.41 4.21 44.34
C ARG A 490 -19.08 4.09 42.86
N ARG A 491 -19.92 3.41 42.06
CA ARG A 491 -19.75 3.31 40.59
C ARG A 491 -20.01 4.64 39.89
N PHE A 492 -21.05 5.39 40.24
CA PHE A 492 -21.31 6.73 39.74
C PHE A 492 -20.14 7.67 40.04
N LYS A 493 -19.65 7.68 41.29
CA LYS A 493 -18.51 8.51 41.69
C LYS A 493 -17.20 8.13 40.96
N ALA A 494 -17.02 6.86 40.59
CA ALA A 494 -15.93 6.44 39.73
C ALA A 494 -16.12 6.90 38.27
N ILE A 495 -17.32 6.79 37.72
CA ILE A 495 -17.68 7.26 36.37
C ILE A 495 -17.55 8.79 36.26
N GLU A 496 -17.95 9.55 37.28
CA GLU A 496 -17.72 11.00 37.37
C GLU A 496 -16.22 11.35 37.39
N GLY A 497 -15.42 10.54 38.09
CA GLY A 497 -13.96 10.67 38.09
C GLY A 497 -13.36 10.43 36.71
N GLU A 498 -13.81 9.39 36.00
CA GLU A 498 -13.35 9.09 34.63
C GLU A 498 -13.82 10.14 33.62
N LEU A 499 -15.06 10.62 33.74
CA LEU A 499 -15.61 11.69 32.91
C LEU A 499 -14.84 13.02 33.07
N LYS A 500 -14.31 13.31 34.27
CA LYS A 500 -13.44 14.46 34.50
C LYS A 500 -12.10 14.31 33.78
N LYS A 501 -11.41 13.17 33.94
CA LYS A 501 -10.17 12.88 33.19
C LYS A 501 -10.41 12.94 31.68
N GLN A 502 -11.52 12.39 31.19
CA GLN A 502 -11.84 12.38 29.76
C GLN A 502 -12.11 13.81 29.22
N LYS A 503 -12.69 14.70 30.03
CA LYS A 503 -12.80 16.13 29.70
C LYS A 503 -11.44 16.84 29.71
N GLU A 504 -10.57 16.55 30.67
CA GLU A 504 -9.20 17.09 30.74
C GLU A 504 -8.38 16.65 29.51
N VAL A 505 -8.42 15.36 29.16
CA VAL A 505 -7.79 14.81 27.94
C VAL A 505 -8.37 15.44 26.67
N ASN A 506 -9.69 15.62 26.56
CA ASN A 506 -10.30 16.27 25.40
C ASN A 506 -9.88 17.75 25.27
N GLU A 507 -9.73 18.47 26.39
CA GLU A 507 -9.21 19.85 26.38
C GLU A 507 -7.73 19.91 25.96
N ASP A 508 -6.89 18.99 26.42
CA ASP A 508 -5.49 18.92 26.01
C ASP A 508 -5.34 18.52 24.53
N LEU A 509 -6.13 17.56 24.04
CA LEU A 509 -6.23 17.22 22.61
C LEU A 509 -6.76 18.40 21.78
N LEU A 510 -7.65 19.24 22.32
CA LEU A 510 -8.13 20.44 21.64
C LEU A 510 -7.04 21.53 21.55
N LYS A 511 -6.16 21.65 22.57
CA LYS A 511 -4.99 22.53 22.55
C LYS A 511 -3.94 22.01 21.57
N GLU A 512 -3.67 20.71 21.57
CA GLU A 512 -2.75 20.06 20.63
C GLU A 512 -3.25 20.21 19.18
N LYS A 513 -4.54 19.97 18.91
CA LYS A 513 -5.16 20.22 17.59
C LYS A 513 -4.91 21.66 17.12
N LYS A 514 -5.18 22.67 17.97
CA LYS A 514 -4.95 24.09 17.65
C LYS A 514 -3.48 24.39 17.38
N TYR A 515 -2.55 23.76 18.11
CA TYR A 515 -1.11 23.88 17.89
C TYR A 515 -0.67 23.24 16.56
N LEU A 516 -1.17 22.04 16.25
CA LEU A 516 -0.90 21.35 14.99
C LEU A 516 -1.49 22.10 13.79
N GLU A 517 -2.68 22.66 13.92
CA GLU A 517 -3.34 23.49 12.90
C GLU A 517 -2.54 24.78 12.61
N ALA A 518 -2.02 25.44 13.64
CA ALA A 518 -1.10 26.57 13.49
C ALA A 518 0.25 26.16 12.87
N SER A 519 0.81 25.01 13.27
CA SER A 519 2.05 24.46 12.72
C SER A 519 1.92 24.11 11.24
N LEU A 520 0.80 23.49 10.84
CA LEU A 520 0.48 23.13 9.46
C LEU A 520 0.30 24.39 8.59
N LYS A 521 -0.32 25.44 9.13
CA LYS A 521 -0.42 26.75 8.46
C LYS A 521 0.98 27.34 8.18
N VAL A 522 1.88 27.31 9.16
CA VAL A 522 3.27 27.78 8.99
C VAL A 522 4.04 26.90 7.99
N GLN A 523 3.89 25.57 8.04
CA GLN A 523 4.51 24.67 7.07
C GLN A 523 3.99 24.89 5.64
N LYS A 524 2.73 25.28 5.47
CA LYS A 524 2.18 25.66 4.17
C LYS A 524 2.79 26.97 3.67
N GLU A 525 2.87 28.00 4.50
CA GLU A 525 3.53 29.27 4.14
C GLU A 525 5.03 29.08 3.82
N ASP A 526 5.71 28.16 4.52
CA ASP A 526 7.10 27.71 4.27
C ASP A 526 7.24 26.75 3.06
N ALA A 527 6.14 26.25 2.50
CA ALA A 527 6.11 25.52 1.24
C ALA A 527 5.83 26.48 0.06
N ASP A 528 4.80 27.33 0.19
CA ASP A 528 4.42 28.35 -0.80
C ASP A 528 5.61 29.30 -1.09
N THR A 529 6.37 29.69 -0.07
CA THR A 529 7.60 30.49 -0.24
C THR A 529 8.70 29.73 -1.00
N ARG A 530 8.92 28.45 -0.72
CA ARG A 530 9.90 27.62 -1.46
C ARG A 530 9.49 27.38 -2.91
N GLU A 531 8.21 27.22 -3.19
CA GLU A 531 7.71 27.13 -4.56
C GLU A 531 8.02 28.41 -5.35
N ASN A 532 7.79 29.58 -4.73
CA ASN A 532 8.17 30.87 -5.32
C ASN A 532 9.70 31.03 -5.49
N GLU A 533 10.51 30.61 -4.52
CA GLU A 533 11.98 30.59 -4.67
C GLU A 533 12.41 29.68 -5.84
N LEU A 534 11.89 28.45 -5.91
CA LEU A 534 12.17 27.52 -7.00
C LEU A 534 11.77 28.08 -8.37
N GLU A 535 10.62 28.74 -8.47
CA GLU A 535 10.16 29.39 -9.70
C GLU A 535 11.09 30.55 -10.13
N THR A 536 11.61 31.35 -9.20
CA THR A 536 12.65 32.35 -9.53
C THR A 536 13.97 31.71 -9.96
N LEU A 537 14.36 30.59 -9.35
CA LEU A 537 15.54 29.82 -9.74
C LEU A 537 15.37 29.21 -11.13
N PHE A 538 14.21 28.63 -11.46
CA PHE A 538 13.90 28.12 -12.81
C PHE A 538 13.99 29.23 -13.86
N LYS A 539 13.41 30.41 -13.59
CA LYS A 539 13.57 31.59 -14.46
C LYS A 539 15.04 31.98 -14.66
N SER A 540 15.86 31.97 -13.59
CA SER A 540 17.30 32.24 -13.71
C SER A 540 18.05 31.16 -14.53
N ILE A 541 17.71 29.88 -14.34
CA ILE A 541 18.29 28.75 -15.08
C ILE A 541 17.91 28.83 -16.56
N CYS A 542 16.69 29.23 -16.90
CA CYS A 542 16.27 29.45 -18.28
C CYS A 542 17.02 30.61 -18.95
N LYS A 543 17.28 31.71 -18.22
CA LYS A 543 18.15 32.80 -18.71
C LYS A 543 19.59 32.31 -18.93
N ILE A 544 20.19 31.61 -17.95
CA ILE A 544 21.54 31.03 -18.07
C ILE A 544 21.63 30.01 -19.23
N LYS A 545 20.59 29.21 -19.48
CA LYS A 545 20.52 28.30 -20.64
C LYS A 545 20.53 29.07 -21.97
N LYS A 546 19.77 30.16 -22.07
CA LYS A 546 19.77 31.03 -23.27
C LYS A 546 21.14 31.68 -23.47
N ASP A 547 21.72 32.24 -22.41
CA ASP A 547 23.02 32.92 -22.47
C ASP A 547 24.15 31.94 -22.81
N LYS A 548 24.07 30.68 -22.34
CA LYS A 548 24.97 29.60 -22.77
C LYS A 548 24.82 29.28 -24.26
N ALA A 549 23.60 29.25 -24.80
CA ALA A 549 23.38 28.99 -26.22
C ALA A 549 23.92 30.14 -27.10
N GLU A 550 23.71 31.39 -26.67
CA GLU A 550 24.28 32.57 -27.32
C GLU A 550 25.82 32.54 -27.30
N LEU A 551 26.43 32.18 -26.17
CA LEU A 551 27.89 31.99 -26.06
C LEU A 551 28.41 30.83 -26.92
N GLN A 552 27.66 29.72 -27.05
CA GLN A 552 28.06 28.61 -27.92
C GLN A 552 28.09 29.06 -29.39
N LEU A 553 27.10 29.81 -29.86
CA LEU A 553 27.09 30.36 -31.22
C LEU A 553 28.28 31.30 -31.49
N VAL A 554 28.75 32.03 -30.47
CA VAL A 554 29.97 32.85 -30.56
C VAL A 554 31.23 31.97 -30.66
N ILE A 555 31.32 30.89 -29.89
CA ILE A 555 32.42 29.92 -29.98
C ILE A 555 32.43 29.27 -31.37
N ASP A 556 31.29 28.75 -31.85
CA ASP A 556 31.15 28.13 -33.17
C ASP A 556 31.51 29.08 -34.33
N ALA A 557 31.34 30.39 -34.13
CA ALA A 557 31.77 31.42 -35.08
C ALA A 557 33.29 31.68 -35.02
N GLN A 558 33.85 31.80 -33.80
CA GLN A 558 35.29 31.98 -33.59
C GLN A 558 36.10 30.77 -34.05
N GLU A 559 35.59 29.54 -33.90
CA GLU A 559 36.25 28.34 -34.42
C GLU A 559 36.32 28.32 -35.95
N LYS A 560 35.30 28.83 -36.65
CA LYS A 560 35.29 29.00 -38.11
C LYS A 560 36.26 30.10 -38.56
N GLU A 561 36.34 31.21 -37.83
CA GLU A 561 37.34 32.26 -38.08
C GLU A 561 38.77 31.74 -37.88
N VAL A 562 39.01 31.00 -36.79
CA VAL A 562 40.31 30.34 -36.52
C VAL A 562 40.64 29.28 -37.57
N ALA A 563 39.65 28.56 -38.14
CA ALA A 563 39.86 27.65 -39.25
C ALA A 563 40.31 28.40 -40.53
N SER A 564 39.60 29.47 -40.90
CA SER A 564 39.96 30.34 -42.04
C SER A 564 41.35 30.96 -41.88
N LEU A 565 41.68 31.45 -40.69
CA LEU A 565 43.01 32.01 -40.39
C LEU A 565 44.11 30.94 -40.44
N LYS A 566 43.83 29.69 -40.01
CA LYS A 566 44.78 28.57 -40.18
C LYS A 566 45.01 28.23 -41.65
N GLU A 567 43.96 28.25 -42.47
CA GLU A 567 44.06 28.01 -43.92
C GLU A 567 44.89 29.10 -44.61
N GLN A 568 44.64 30.38 -44.29
CA GLN A 568 45.45 31.51 -44.77
C GLN A 568 46.91 31.42 -44.31
N VAL A 569 47.18 30.97 -43.08
CA VAL A 569 48.56 30.75 -42.59
C VAL A 569 49.23 29.56 -43.28
N ALA A 570 48.49 28.50 -43.62
CA ALA A 570 49.00 27.38 -44.41
C ALA A 570 49.29 27.77 -45.86
N GLU A 571 48.45 28.63 -46.47
CA GLU A 571 48.73 29.20 -47.79
C GLU A 571 49.94 30.13 -47.76
N ALA A 572 50.04 31.01 -46.77
CA ALA A 572 51.19 31.89 -46.59
C ALA A 572 52.49 31.15 -46.25
N SER A 573 52.44 29.90 -45.76
CA SER A 573 53.62 29.05 -45.60
C SER A 573 53.97 28.28 -46.87
N ARG A 574 53.00 27.76 -47.65
CA ARG A 574 53.27 27.23 -49.01
C ARG A 574 53.97 28.29 -49.87
N LEU A 575 53.37 29.48 -49.97
CA LEU A 575 53.91 30.61 -50.74
C LEU A 575 55.30 31.05 -50.24
N ARG A 576 55.61 30.88 -48.94
CA ARG A 576 56.96 31.15 -48.42
C ARG A 576 57.98 30.12 -48.89
N ASN A 577 57.63 28.84 -48.80
CA ASN A 577 58.48 27.74 -49.26
C ASN A 577 58.71 27.85 -50.78
N GLU A 578 57.66 28.12 -51.56
CA GLU A 578 57.76 28.40 -53.00
C GLU A 578 58.70 29.58 -53.31
N ASN A 579 58.67 30.65 -52.50
CA ASN A 579 59.63 31.75 -52.63
C ASN A 579 61.06 31.37 -52.20
N GLU A 580 61.24 30.44 -51.26
CA GLU A 580 62.55 29.94 -50.82
C GLU A 580 63.17 28.98 -51.85
N ASP A 581 62.35 28.14 -52.50
CA ASP A 581 62.72 27.32 -53.65
C ASP A 581 63.09 28.19 -54.87
N LEU A 582 62.30 29.24 -55.16
CA LEU A 582 62.62 30.21 -56.21
C LEU A 582 63.88 31.01 -55.90
N LEU A 583 64.11 31.40 -54.63
CA LEU A 583 65.34 32.05 -54.19
C LEU A 583 66.54 31.13 -54.36
N SER A 584 66.37 29.84 -54.07
CA SER A 584 67.39 28.81 -54.25
C SER A 584 67.74 28.62 -55.73
N GLN A 585 66.75 28.52 -56.61
CA GLN A 585 66.95 28.49 -58.07
C GLN A 585 67.65 29.76 -58.59
N VAL A 586 67.25 30.95 -58.09
CA VAL A 586 67.92 32.21 -58.44
C VAL A 586 69.37 32.25 -57.93
N GLN A 587 69.65 31.63 -56.77
CA GLN A 587 71.00 31.52 -56.24
C GLN A 587 71.86 30.50 -57.00
N GLU A 588 71.28 29.39 -57.45
CA GLU A 588 71.92 28.40 -58.32
C GLU A 588 72.25 28.99 -59.70
N LEU A 589 71.29 29.68 -60.34
CA LEU A 589 71.52 30.47 -61.56
C LEU A 589 72.60 31.56 -61.37
N LYS A 590 72.70 32.13 -60.17
CA LYS A 590 73.74 33.11 -59.81
C LYS A 590 75.11 32.45 -59.57
N CYS A 591 75.17 31.21 -59.11
CA CYS A 591 76.39 30.41 -59.06
C CYS A 591 76.86 30.05 -60.48
N LEU A 592 75.97 29.57 -61.34
CA LEU A 592 76.26 29.30 -62.76
C LEU A 592 76.73 30.56 -63.51
N LEU A 593 76.12 31.72 -63.23
CA LEU A 593 76.58 33.03 -63.73
C LEU A 593 77.92 33.48 -63.10
N GLY A 594 78.25 32.97 -61.91
CA GLY A 594 79.53 33.16 -61.25
C GLY A 594 80.64 32.33 -61.90
N GLU A 595 80.36 31.06 -62.20
CA GLU A 595 81.26 30.15 -62.93
C GLU A 595 81.51 30.67 -64.36
N ALA A 596 80.47 31.10 -65.06
CA ALA A 596 80.58 31.77 -66.37
C ALA A 596 81.42 33.07 -66.33
N LYS A 597 81.59 33.70 -65.15
CA LYS A 597 82.48 34.86 -64.95
C LYS A 597 83.88 34.48 -64.46
N ALA A 598 84.02 33.36 -63.75
CA ALA A 598 85.31 32.82 -63.33
C ALA A 598 86.17 32.36 -64.53
N VAL A 599 85.52 31.95 -65.63
CA VAL A 599 86.15 31.57 -66.90
C VAL A 599 86.54 32.80 -67.77
N SER A 600 86.61 34.02 -67.21
CA SER A 600 87.03 35.22 -67.94
C SER A 600 87.83 36.21 -67.08
N THR A 601 89.06 35.81 -66.73
CA THR A 601 90.07 36.64 -66.07
C THR A 601 91.24 36.96 -67.01
N PHE A 602 91.22 38.10 -67.69
CA PHE A 602 92.38 38.90 -68.15
C PHE A 602 91.88 40.19 -68.85
N GLY A 603 92.58 41.34 -68.76
CA GLY A 603 92.20 42.52 -69.57
C GLY A 603 92.34 43.94 -68.96
N GLN A 604 93.51 44.29 -68.41
CA GLN A 604 94.27 45.51 -68.76
C GLN A 604 93.54 46.88 -69.04
N CYS A 605 93.92 47.89 -68.22
CA CYS A 605 94.14 49.32 -68.56
C CYS A 605 92.99 50.38 -68.52
N ASN A 606 93.32 51.50 -67.86
CA ASN A 606 92.88 52.91 -67.98
C ASN A 606 91.52 53.28 -68.63
N CYS A 607 90.68 54.02 -67.88
CA CYS A 607 90.62 55.51 -67.98
C CYS A 607 89.68 56.16 -66.94
N LYS A 608 89.80 57.49 -66.77
CA LYS A 608 88.81 58.35 -66.07
C LYS A 608 87.88 59.00 -67.09
N ILE A 609 86.57 59.08 -66.80
CA ILE A 609 85.58 60.04 -67.37
C ILE A 609 84.29 59.89 -66.54
N THR A 610 83.96 60.84 -65.66
CA THR A 610 82.94 61.91 -65.87
C THR A 610 81.61 61.41 -66.44
N GLY A 611 80.55 61.41 -65.63
CA GLY A 611 79.23 60.91 -66.02
C GLY A 611 78.29 61.94 -66.65
N THR A 612 77.15 61.46 -67.17
CA THR A 612 76.12 62.28 -67.83
C THR A 612 74.70 61.89 -67.39
N LYS A 613 73.84 62.89 -67.18
CA LYS A 613 72.38 62.71 -67.13
C LYS A 613 71.87 62.40 -68.54
N VAL A 614 71.05 61.37 -68.70
CA VAL A 614 70.11 61.22 -69.84
C VAL A 614 68.72 60.89 -69.28
N LYS A 615 67.68 61.12 -70.07
CA LYS A 615 66.28 61.37 -69.65
C LYS A 615 65.34 60.83 -70.73
N LEU A 616 64.09 60.46 -70.38
CA LEU A 616 63.00 60.08 -71.32
C LEU A 616 63.20 58.70 -72.01
N LYS A 617 62.19 57.98 -72.57
CA LYS A 617 60.71 58.01 -72.47
C LYS A 617 60.10 56.67 -72.99
N THR A 618 58.90 56.32 -72.49
CA THR A 618 57.72 55.74 -73.19
C THR A 618 57.86 54.70 -74.34
N ALA A 619 57.18 53.53 -74.24
CA ALA A 619 56.11 53.11 -75.20
C ALA A 619 55.48 51.69 -75.04
N LYS A 620 54.16 51.63 -75.28
CA LYS A 620 53.32 50.60 -75.98
C LYS A 620 53.30 49.10 -75.58
N LYS A 621 52.14 48.71 -75.00
CA LYS A 621 51.07 47.80 -75.52
C LYS A 621 51.40 46.43 -76.16
N LYS A 622 50.50 45.45 -75.83
CA LYS A 622 50.17 44.12 -76.42
C LYS A 622 50.70 42.92 -75.61
N SER A 623 50.10 41.71 -75.63
CA SER A 623 48.70 41.24 -75.85
C SER A 623 48.64 39.71 -75.58
N SER A 624 47.45 39.09 -75.66
CA SER A 624 47.18 37.63 -75.55
C SER A 624 47.51 37.00 -74.18
N LEU A 625 46.63 36.28 -73.46
CA LEU A 625 45.52 35.36 -73.78
C LEU A 625 45.99 33.95 -74.21
N GLY A 626 45.63 32.96 -73.39
CA GLY A 626 45.76 31.53 -73.68
C GLY A 626 46.84 30.80 -72.88
N HIS A 627 46.45 30.08 -71.83
CA HIS A 627 47.10 28.82 -71.35
C HIS A 627 46.32 28.01 -70.29
N HIS A 628 45.10 28.41 -69.88
CA HIS A 628 44.27 27.64 -68.92
C HIS A 628 43.19 26.73 -69.52
N GLY A 629 43.12 26.59 -70.85
CA GLY A 629 42.09 25.76 -71.53
C GLY A 629 42.27 24.24 -71.42
N ALA A 630 43.45 23.76 -70.97
CA ALA A 630 43.77 22.34 -70.93
C ALA A 630 43.33 21.63 -69.64
N PHE A 631 43.56 22.24 -68.47
CA PHE A 631 43.36 21.58 -67.17
C PHE A 631 41.89 21.23 -66.87
N LEU A 632 40.94 22.08 -67.27
CA LEU A 632 39.51 21.87 -66.97
C LEU A 632 38.93 20.61 -67.65
N LYS A 633 39.45 20.24 -68.83
CA LYS A 633 39.01 19.02 -69.54
C LYS A 633 39.47 17.73 -68.88
N GLN A 634 40.59 17.77 -68.13
CA GLN A 634 41.09 16.62 -67.39
C GLN A 634 40.17 16.27 -66.22
N SER A 635 39.75 17.26 -65.42
CA SER A 635 38.90 17.07 -64.25
C SER A 635 37.50 16.55 -64.59
N ILE A 636 36.89 17.05 -65.68
CA ILE A 636 35.56 16.59 -66.14
C ILE A 636 35.62 15.11 -66.55
N LYS A 637 36.70 14.68 -67.23
CA LYS A 637 36.86 13.28 -67.64
C LYS A 637 37.02 12.32 -66.45
N VAL A 638 37.60 12.77 -65.33
CA VAL A 638 37.75 11.96 -64.12
C VAL A 638 36.40 11.75 -63.40
N MET A 639 35.51 12.74 -63.39
CA MET A 639 34.19 12.60 -62.75
C MET A 639 33.18 11.79 -63.58
N SER A 640 33.35 11.73 -64.91
CA SER A 640 32.42 11.00 -65.79
C SER A 640 32.38 9.49 -65.54
N ASN A 641 33.47 8.90 -65.04
CA ASN A 641 33.59 7.45 -64.82
C ASN A 641 32.95 6.95 -63.50
N VAL A 642 32.27 7.80 -62.74
CA VAL A 642 31.74 7.48 -61.39
C VAL A 642 30.21 7.28 -61.40
N PHE A 643 29.51 7.69 -62.45
CA PHE A 643 28.03 7.70 -62.51
C PHE A 643 27.40 6.60 -63.40
N GLU A 644 28.21 5.71 -63.99
CA GLU A 644 27.79 4.78 -65.04
C GLU A 644 27.36 3.38 -64.50
N ASN A 645 26.66 3.31 -63.36
CA ASN A 645 26.29 2.01 -62.75
C ASN A 645 25.00 1.94 -61.90
N PHE A 646 24.14 2.97 -61.86
CA PHE A 646 22.83 2.88 -61.19
C PHE A 646 21.73 3.64 -61.96
N SER A 647 21.20 3.01 -63.01
CA SER A 647 20.00 3.49 -63.71
C SER A 647 19.25 2.37 -64.43
N LYS A 648 18.53 1.53 -63.67
CA LYS A 648 17.42 0.72 -64.19
C LYS A 648 16.53 0.23 -63.05
N ASP A 649 15.21 0.34 -63.28
CA ASP A 649 14.08 -0.47 -62.79
C ASP A 649 14.05 -0.83 -61.28
N GLY A 650 12.97 -0.67 -60.52
CA GLY A 650 11.56 -0.46 -60.86
C GLY A 650 10.69 -1.28 -59.87
N TRP A 651 9.36 -1.14 -59.97
CA TRP A 651 8.34 -1.88 -59.20
C TRP A 651 8.13 -1.50 -57.72
N GLU A 652 7.05 -0.76 -57.51
CA GLU A 652 6.14 -1.02 -56.38
C GLU A 652 5.41 -2.36 -56.63
N ASP A 653 5.08 -3.11 -55.58
CA ASP A 653 3.76 -3.75 -55.46
C ASP A 653 3.45 -4.09 -53.99
N VAL A 654 2.22 -4.57 -53.72
CA VAL A 654 1.59 -4.59 -52.40
C VAL A 654 1.05 -5.98 -52.03
N SER A 655 0.94 -6.22 -50.72
CA SER A 655 0.03 -7.21 -50.07
C SER A 655 0.55 -8.64 -49.80
N GLU A 656 -0.04 -9.21 -48.75
CA GLU A 656 -0.10 -10.63 -48.35
C GLU A 656 1.24 -11.35 -47.99
N SER A 657 1.27 -12.34 -47.10
CA SER A 657 0.20 -13.01 -46.34
C SER A 657 0.57 -13.21 -44.86
N SER A 658 -0.39 -13.68 -44.05
CA SER A 658 -0.26 -13.81 -42.59
C SER A 658 0.19 -15.19 -42.09
N ASP A 659 1.05 -15.18 -41.06
CA ASP A 659 1.03 -16.10 -39.91
C ASP A 659 1.50 -17.58 -40.13
N PRO A 660 1.65 -18.43 -39.09
CA PRO A 660 3.02 -18.90 -38.75
C PRO A 660 3.19 -20.40 -38.40
N GLU A 661 4.44 -20.85 -38.27
CA GLU A 661 4.77 -22.08 -37.53
C GLU A 661 5.95 -21.90 -36.57
N ILE A 662 5.90 -22.61 -35.44
CA ILE A 662 6.89 -22.65 -34.35
C ILE A 662 7.08 -24.12 -33.96
N PRO A 663 8.31 -24.65 -33.92
CA PRO A 663 8.73 -25.34 -32.70
C PRO A 663 10.22 -25.18 -32.32
N ASN A 664 10.44 -24.57 -31.16
CA ASN A 664 11.28 -25.02 -30.03
C ASN A 664 12.74 -25.52 -30.16
N SER A 665 13.40 -25.35 -29.00
CA SER A 665 14.49 -26.15 -28.40
C SER A 665 15.92 -26.09 -28.97
N GLU A 666 16.78 -25.47 -28.16
CA GLU A 666 17.98 -26.10 -27.57
C GLU A 666 18.80 -27.09 -28.43
N SER A 667 19.99 -26.66 -28.85
CA SER A 667 21.22 -27.20 -28.24
C SER A 667 22.44 -26.34 -28.56
N LEU A 668 23.43 -26.40 -27.68
CA LEU A 668 24.78 -25.92 -27.94
C LEU A 668 25.62 -27.09 -28.52
N GLU A 669 26.74 -26.74 -29.16
CA GLU A 669 27.85 -27.62 -29.56
C GLU A 669 27.80 -28.33 -30.94
N MET A 670 28.90 -28.12 -31.67
CA MET A 670 29.66 -29.15 -32.39
C MET A 670 29.15 -29.69 -33.76
N VAL A 671 29.25 -28.84 -34.79
CA VAL A 671 29.82 -29.25 -36.10
C VAL A 671 30.99 -28.30 -36.40
N ILE A 672 32.18 -28.55 -35.83
CA ILE A 672 33.24 -29.43 -36.36
C ILE A 672 33.99 -28.80 -37.55
N ALA A 673 35.25 -28.44 -37.29
CA ALA A 673 36.20 -27.92 -38.27
C ALA A 673 36.65 -29.00 -39.28
N ASN A 674 37.27 -28.59 -40.38
CA ASN A 674 37.90 -29.53 -41.30
C ASN A 674 39.23 -29.02 -41.88
N LYS A 675 40.26 -29.88 -41.79
CA LYS A 675 41.63 -29.80 -42.35
C LYS A 675 42.57 -28.77 -41.70
N VAL A 676 43.54 -29.19 -40.85
CA VAL A 676 44.81 -29.97 -41.10
C VAL A 676 45.97 -29.00 -41.44
N GLN A 677 47.17 -29.05 -40.85
CA GLN A 677 48.06 -30.18 -40.48
C GLN A 677 48.88 -29.83 -39.20
N ASN A 678 48.82 -30.63 -38.12
CA ASN A 678 49.76 -31.70 -37.71
C ASN A 678 51.26 -31.33 -37.55
N ILE A 679 51.76 -31.22 -36.30
CA ILE A 679 52.66 -32.20 -35.63
C ILE A 679 52.97 -31.73 -34.17
N ASP A 680 52.99 -32.69 -33.23
CA ASP A 680 53.26 -32.57 -31.76
C ASP A 680 54.66 -33.24 -31.48
N PRO A 681 55.15 -33.65 -30.27
CA PRO A 681 54.58 -33.61 -28.90
C PRO A 681 55.55 -33.34 -27.71
N LEU A 682 55.05 -33.54 -26.48
CA LEU A 682 55.76 -33.85 -25.21
C LEU A 682 56.47 -32.67 -24.47
N ARG A 683 56.55 -32.59 -23.11
CA ARG A 683 55.99 -33.43 -22.02
C ARG A 683 55.92 -32.65 -20.67
N ASN A 684 54.78 -32.72 -19.95
CA ASN A 684 54.56 -32.74 -18.47
C ASN A 684 55.57 -32.07 -17.47
N ARG A 685 55.22 -31.46 -16.32
CA ARG A 685 53.95 -31.33 -15.54
C ARG A 685 54.17 -30.39 -14.31
N SER A 686 53.28 -29.42 -14.02
CA SER A 686 52.75 -29.12 -12.65
C SER A 686 52.04 -27.75 -12.47
N LYS A 687 50.79 -27.84 -12.02
CA LYS A 687 50.06 -27.02 -11.02
C LYS A 687 50.21 -25.47 -10.92
N GLN A 688 49.03 -24.85 -10.83
CA GLN A 688 48.60 -23.70 -9.99
C GLN A 688 48.78 -22.23 -10.47
N GLN A 689 47.62 -21.56 -10.48
CA GLN A 689 47.36 -20.13 -10.17
C GLN A 689 48.13 -19.06 -10.96
N GLY A 690 47.53 -18.60 -12.06
CA GLY A 690 47.93 -17.35 -12.72
C GLY A 690 47.51 -16.10 -11.93
N LYS A 691 48.49 -15.33 -11.45
CA LYS A 691 48.36 -13.90 -11.08
C LYS A 691 49.66 -13.12 -11.37
N LYS A 692 49.80 -12.68 -12.63
CA LYS A 692 50.61 -11.54 -13.11
C LYS A 692 49.82 -10.91 -14.25
N GLN A 693 49.60 -9.61 -14.41
CA GLN A 693 50.30 -8.39 -13.97
C GLN A 693 51.64 -8.13 -14.68
N ILE A 694 51.54 -7.37 -15.78
CA ILE A 694 52.48 -6.34 -16.30
C ILE A 694 53.96 -6.76 -16.49
N GLN A 695 54.32 -7.09 -17.74
CA GLN A 695 55.50 -6.67 -18.53
C GLN A 695 55.50 -7.54 -19.82
N ASP A 696 56.07 -7.14 -20.97
CA ASP A 696 56.96 -6.01 -21.24
C ASP A 696 56.88 -5.51 -22.70
N SER A 697 57.42 -4.32 -22.96
CA SER A 697 58.14 -3.93 -24.21
C SER A 697 58.48 -2.43 -24.19
N GLN A 698 59.47 -2.05 -23.39
CA GLN A 698 59.89 -0.64 -23.20
C GLN A 698 61.19 -0.30 -23.96
N LYS A 699 61.16 0.75 -24.81
CA LYS A 699 62.33 1.39 -25.49
C LYS A 699 63.04 0.47 -26.52
N PRO A 700 63.96 0.99 -27.37
CA PRO A 700 65.27 1.51 -26.95
C PRO A 700 65.52 2.99 -27.26
N CYS A 701 66.23 3.68 -26.37
CA CYS A 701 66.94 4.94 -26.64
C CYS A 701 68.16 5.01 -25.73
N ASN A 702 69.36 4.78 -26.27
CA ASN A 702 70.66 5.06 -25.64
C ASN A 702 71.83 4.72 -26.59
N ILE A 703 72.85 5.60 -26.64
CA ILE A 703 74.31 5.27 -26.73
C ILE A 703 74.80 4.66 -28.07
N VAL A 704 75.93 5.04 -28.72
CA VAL A 704 76.96 6.13 -28.65
C VAL A 704 77.86 5.97 -29.94
N CYS A 705 78.86 6.75 -30.40
CA CYS A 705 79.78 7.79 -29.90
C CYS A 705 80.31 8.66 -31.10
N LEU A 706 81.56 9.15 -30.98
CA LEU A 706 82.49 9.73 -31.98
C LEU A 706 82.30 11.23 -32.35
N GLU A 707 83.33 12.08 -32.31
CA GLU A 707 84.64 11.99 -31.62
C GLU A 707 85.22 13.41 -31.37
N GLY A 708 86.09 13.60 -30.36
CA GLY A 708 86.75 14.90 -30.10
C GLY A 708 87.26 15.15 -28.67
N LYS A 709 88.51 14.75 -28.39
CA LYS A 709 89.32 15.13 -27.20
C LYS A 709 90.50 16.02 -27.65
N PRO A 710 91.38 16.56 -26.76
CA PRO A 710 91.36 16.66 -25.30
C PRO A 710 91.40 18.15 -24.82
N HIS A 711 91.27 18.50 -23.53
CA HIS A 711 92.32 18.68 -22.49
C HIS A 711 91.72 19.58 -21.36
N LEU A 712 92.17 19.69 -20.09
CA LEU A 712 93.32 19.12 -19.36
C LEU A 712 93.00 19.01 -17.83
N TYR A 713 92.72 17.80 -17.32
CA TYR A 713 92.52 17.46 -15.87
C TYR A 713 91.39 18.30 -15.16
N ASN A 714 91.16 18.42 -13.84
CA ASN A 714 91.69 17.97 -12.52
C ASN A 714 90.50 18.05 -11.49
N LYS A 715 90.38 17.34 -10.34
CA LYS A 715 91.15 16.23 -9.74
C LYS A 715 90.26 15.23 -8.96
N LYS A 716 90.03 15.37 -7.63
CA LYS A 716 89.31 14.41 -6.72
C LYS A 716 88.80 15.11 -5.43
N GLY A 717 87.85 14.61 -4.62
CA GLY A 717 86.94 13.45 -4.78
C GLY A 717 86.61 12.72 -3.44
N HIS A 718 85.65 11.76 -3.47
CA HIS A 718 85.33 10.72 -2.44
C HIS A 718 84.69 11.19 -1.10
N SER A 719 83.44 10.79 -0.76
CA SER A 719 82.93 9.52 -0.15
C SER A 719 82.95 9.54 1.41
N GLN A 720 82.06 8.92 2.20
CA GLN A 720 81.10 7.83 1.95
C GLN A 720 80.01 7.72 3.07
N ASN A 721 78.78 7.29 2.73
CA ASN A 721 77.76 6.54 3.53
C ASN A 721 77.14 6.99 4.91
N LYS A 722 75.79 6.99 4.90
CA LYS A 722 74.80 6.45 5.89
C LYS A 722 74.30 7.27 7.13
N VAL A 723 73.03 6.94 7.50
CA VAL A 723 72.23 7.27 8.73
C VAL A 723 71.72 8.73 8.83
N LEU A 724 70.49 9.07 9.29
CA LEU A 724 69.14 8.46 9.29
C LEU A 724 68.10 9.55 9.70
N GLU A 725 66.85 9.48 9.20
CA GLU A 725 65.56 10.08 9.68
C GLU A 725 65.37 11.58 10.08
N LYS A 726 64.17 12.09 9.72
CA LYS A 726 63.14 12.90 10.47
C LYS A 726 63.53 13.98 11.52
N LEU A 727 62.71 14.99 11.84
CA LEU A 727 61.62 15.77 11.19
C LEU A 727 61.36 17.05 12.04
N HIS A 728 60.58 18.00 11.50
CA HIS A 728 59.79 19.07 12.17
C HIS A 728 60.15 19.64 13.56
N SER A 729 60.05 20.98 13.66
CA SER A 729 59.22 21.60 14.73
C SER A 729 58.67 22.98 14.38
N LYS A 730 57.45 23.26 14.85
CA LYS A 730 56.77 24.58 14.75
C LYS A 730 57.15 25.44 15.95
N ARG A 731 57.34 26.76 15.77
CA ARG A 731 57.57 27.70 16.89
C ARG A 731 56.34 28.60 17.11
N ARG A 732 55.54 28.32 18.14
CA ARG A 732 54.53 29.27 18.65
C ARG A 732 55.23 30.45 19.34
N LYS A 733 54.63 31.65 19.26
CA LYS A 733 54.95 32.77 20.15
C LYS A 733 54.10 32.69 21.41
N MET A 734 54.65 33.14 22.53
CA MET A 734 53.89 33.67 23.67
C MET A 734 54.61 34.92 24.20
N CYS A 735 53.91 35.75 24.98
CA CYS A 735 54.40 37.03 25.48
C CYS A 735 53.85 37.27 26.89
N CYS A 736 54.69 37.77 27.80
CA CYS A 736 54.33 38.33 29.11
C CYS A 736 55.44 39.30 29.58
N LEU A 737 55.15 40.12 30.59
CA LEU A 737 56.02 41.17 31.14
C LEU A 737 57.06 40.58 32.15
N THR A 738 58.01 41.29 32.78
CA THR A 738 57.79 42.38 33.77
C THR A 738 59.10 43.09 34.19
N THR A 739 59.08 44.43 34.22
CA THR A 739 59.77 45.43 35.10
C THR A 739 61.24 45.28 35.57
N SER A 740 62.03 46.37 35.37
CA SER A 740 62.86 46.99 36.44
C SER A 740 63.13 48.50 36.20
N TYR A 741 63.24 49.27 37.29
CA TYR A 741 63.59 50.72 37.38
C TYR A 741 65.07 50.85 37.80
N PRO A 742 65.81 51.98 37.57
CA PRO A 742 65.58 53.32 38.20
C PRO A 742 65.97 54.54 37.30
N SER A 743 65.97 55.83 37.72
CA SER A 743 65.13 56.67 38.60
C SER A 743 65.58 58.15 38.49
N ILE A 744 64.68 59.11 38.80
CA ILE A 744 64.98 60.49 39.28
C ILE A 744 65.63 61.51 38.29
N VAL A 745 65.37 62.83 38.32
CA VAL A 745 64.12 63.63 38.53
C VAL A 745 64.40 65.12 38.17
N ASN A 746 63.36 65.94 37.87
CA ASN A 746 63.40 67.40 37.65
C ASN A 746 64.16 67.90 36.38
N LYS A 747 63.94 69.13 35.86
CA LYS A 747 63.19 70.30 36.36
C LYS A 747 62.48 71.08 35.23
N VAL A 748 61.40 71.81 35.55
CA VAL A 748 60.66 72.69 34.62
C VAL A 748 61.40 73.99 34.32
N ASN A 749 61.21 74.55 33.12
CA ASN A 749 61.34 75.99 32.88
C ASN A 749 60.29 76.54 31.88
N ARG A 750 60.00 77.84 31.93
CA ARG A 750 58.83 78.48 31.27
C ARG A 750 59.22 79.59 30.28
N THR A 751 58.30 79.80 29.31
CA THR A 751 57.97 81.06 28.58
C THR A 751 59.06 81.89 27.89
N LYS A 752 58.84 82.17 26.59
CA LYS A 752 58.37 83.50 26.09
C LYS A 752 57.97 83.48 24.59
N ARG A 753 56.96 84.28 24.22
CA ARG A 753 56.62 84.65 22.83
C ARG A 753 57.35 85.95 22.45
N ARG A 754 57.65 86.17 21.15
CA ARG A 754 57.46 87.46 20.46
C ARG A 754 57.59 87.35 18.92
N ASN A 755 56.44 87.55 18.26
CA ASN A 755 56.14 88.22 16.97
C ASN A 755 57.14 88.17 15.78
N ILE A 756 56.74 87.41 14.75
CA ILE A 756 56.55 87.79 13.33
C ILE A 756 57.35 88.99 12.77
N ILE A 757 58.17 88.73 11.74
CA ILE A 757 58.29 89.55 10.52
C ILE A 757 58.24 88.58 9.30
N VAL A 758 57.71 89.05 8.16
CA VAL A 758 57.48 88.24 6.94
C VAL A 758 58.67 88.31 5.97
N GLN A 759 59.09 87.16 5.42
CA GLN A 759 59.78 87.07 4.12
C GLN A 759 59.56 85.68 3.45
N LYS A 760 59.81 85.58 2.14
CA LYS A 760 59.47 84.41 1.29
C LYS A 760 60.45 83.22 1.45
N PRO A 761 60.04 81.99 1.13
CA PRO A 761 60.80 80.77 1.46
C PRO A 761 61.90 80.41 0.45
N CYS A 762 63.07 80.04 0.99
CA CYS A 762 64.22 79.39 0.33
C CYS A 762 65.07 78.73 1.45
N TYR A 763 65.55 77.49 1.42
CA TYR A 763 65.43 76.37 0.46
C TYR A 763 65.26 75.05 1.25
N PRO A 764 64.60 74.00 0.71
CA PRO A 764 64.61 72.65 1.28
C PRO A 764 65.96 71.93 1.11
N VAL A 765 66.89 72.53 0.36
CA VAL A 765 68.16 71.93 -0.09
C VAL A 765 69.08 71.62 1.07
N ASN A 766 69.28 72.55 2.02
CA ASN A 766 70.18 72.31 3.15
C ASN A 766 69.69 71.15 4.03
N LEU A 767 68.38 71.05 4.28
CA LEU A 767 67.82 69.92 5.03
C LEU A 767 67.96 68.59 4.28
N LEU A 768 67.83 68.59 2.94
CA LEU A 768 68.08 67.40 2.13
C LEU A 768 69.58 67.05 2.09
N HIS A 769 70.47 68.04 2.03
CA HIS A 769 71.92 67.85 1.96
C HIS A 769 72.49 67.38 3.31
N GLU A 770 71.97 67.89 4.43
CA GLU A 770 72.21 67.35 5.77
C GLU A 770 71.65 65.93 5.89
N LYS A 771 70.44 65.65 5.38
CA LYS A 771 69.87 64.30 5.41
C LYS A 771 70.62 63.32 4.49
N ILE A 772 71.17 63.78 3.37
CA ILE A 772 72.04 62.99 2.49
C ILE A 772 73.41 62.76 3.14
N LYS A 773 74.02 63.77 3.78
CA LYS A 773 75.24 63.58 4.58
C LYS A 773 75.01 62.60 5.72
N ALA A 774 73.89 62.73 6.45
CA ALA A 774 73.53 61.81 7.53
C ALA A 774 73.29 60.38 7.01
N LEU A 775 72.62 60.21 5.86
CA LEU A 775 72.44 58.91 5.21
C LEU A 775 73.76 58.35 4.63
N GLN A 776 74.64 59.19 4.10
CA GLN A 776 75.98 58.80 3.65
C GLN A 776 76.90 58.44 4.83
N GLN A 777 76.80 59.13 5.97
CA GLN A 777 77.46 58.77 7.21
C GLN A 777 76.87 57.48 7.79
N GLN A 778 75.55 57.29 7.80
CA GLN A 778 74.93 56.03 8.21
C GLN A 778 75.31 54.87 7.28
N LEU A 779 75.39 55.09 5.96
CA LEU A 779 75.89 54.08 5.02
C LEU A 779 77.39 53.83 5.16
N ALA A 780 78.21 54.84 5.48
CA ALA A 780 79.64 54.68 5.75
C ALA A 780 79.87 53.95 7.08
N VAL A 781 79.10 54.26 8.12
CA VAL A 781 79.06 53.53 9.41
C VAL A 781 78.60 52.10 9.16
N LEU A 782 77.47 51.85 8.51
CA LEU A 782 77.00 50.49 8.20
C LEU A 782 77.95 49.71 7.28
N GLN A 783 78.67 50.37 6.35
CA GLN A 783 79.71 49.71 5.56
C GLN A 783 80.97 49.42 6.38
N ASN A 784 81.34 50.28 7.31
CA ASN A 784 82.47 50.06 8.22
C ASN A 784 82.12 49.03 9.30
N GLU A 785 80.93 49.05 9.88
CA GLU A 785 80.38 47.99 10.73
C GLU A 785 80.27 46.66 9.98
N LYS A 786 79.86 46.66 8.71
CA LYS A 786 79.89 45.46 7.86
C LYS A 786 81.32 44.97 7.63
N LYS A 787 82.29 45.84 7.37
CA LYS A 787 83.72 45.47 7.26
C LYS A 787 84.26 44.93 8.59
N THR A 788 83.98 45.59 9.70
CA THR A 788 84.35 45.18 11.06
C THR A 788 83.71 43.85 11.43
N ALA A 789 82.41 43.65 11.18
CA ALA A 789 81.72 42.38 11.40
C ALA A 789 82.28 41.27 10.49
N VAL A 790 82.61 41.55 9.23
CA VAL A 790 83.28 40.59 8.34
C VAL A 790 84.70 40.27 8.83
N SER A 791 85.47 41.25 9.32
CA SER A 791 86.79 40.98 9.90
C SER A 791 86.69 40.23 11.22
N SER A 792 85.70 40.53 12.08
CA SER A 792 85.41 39.78 13.30
C SER A 792 84.99 38.35 12.98
N VAL A 793 84.15 38.13 11.96
CA VAL A 793 83.80 36.77 11.49
C VAL A 793 85.02 36.05 10.91
N LYS A 794 85.94 36.75 10.24
CA LYS A 794 87.22 36.16 9.79
C LYS A 794 88.11 35.78 10.97
N VAL A 795 88.27 36.65 11.97
CA VAL A 795 89.00 36.38 13.22
C VAL A 795 88.33 35.27 14.03
N PHE A 796 87.00 35.19 14.08
CA PHE A 796 86.29 34.08 14.72
C PHE A 796 86.46 32.77 13.96
N LYS A 797 86.56 32.78 12.62
CA LYS A 797 86.92 31.59 11.84
C LYS A 797 88.36 31.15 12.13
N GLU A 798 89.32 32.08 12.06
CA GLU A 798 90.73 31.81 12.37
C GLU A 798 90.93 31.34 13.81
N ASN A 799 90.14 31.85 14.76
CA ASN A 799 90.19 31.41 16.15
C ASN A 799 89.46 30.06 16.36
N ASN A 800 88.38 29.76 15.62
CA ASN A 800 87.82 28.41 15.60
C ASN A 800 88.77 27.39 14.97
N GLU A 801 89.52 27.79 13.94
CA GLU A 801 90.54 26.95 13.30
C GLU A 801 91.72 26.69 14.26
N LYS A 802 92.22 27.74 14.95
CA LYS A 802 93.17 27.59 16.06
C LYS A 802 92.64 26.68 17.17
N LEU A 803 91.42 26.90 17.66
CA LEU A 803 90.79 26.05 18.70
C LEU A 803 90.59 24.61 18.22
N THR A 804 90.33 24.38 16.92
CA THR A 804 90.25 23.04 16.34
C THR A 804 91.62 22.37 16.30
N ASN A 805 92.68 23.12 15.94
CA ASN A 805 94.05 22.63 15.94
C ASN A 805 94.58 22.39 17.36
N GLU A 806 94.26 23.27 18.32
CA GLU A 806 94.53 23.08 19.75
C GLU A 806 93.77 21.88 20.31
N LEU A 807 92.52 21.66 19.92
CA LEU A 807 91.75 20.47 20.29
C LEU A 807 92.33 19.19 19.68
N GLN A 808 92.81 19.22 18.43
CA GLN A 808 93.53 18.09 17.83
C GLN A 808 94.85 17.82 18.56
N LEU A 809 95.65 18.86 18.86
CA LEU A 809 96.89 18.75 19.61
C LEU A 809 96.66 18.27 21.06
N ALA A 810 95.59 18.73 21.72
CA ALA A 810 95.18 18.28 23.04
C ALA A 810 94.72 16.81 23.02
N ASN A 811 94.00 16.37 21.98
CA ASN A 811 93.66 14.96 21.79
C ASN A 811 94.90 14.10 21.50
N GLN A 812 95.84 14.56 20.68
CA GLN A 812 97.13 13.87 20.47
C GLN A 812 97.93 13.77 21.78
N ARG A 813 98.02 14.85 22.55
CA ARG A 813 98.64 14.85 23.89
C ARG A 813 97.90 13.93 24.86
N LEU A 814 96.58 13.83 24.79
CA LEU A 814 95.79 12.91 25.62
C LEU A 814 96.01 11.44 25.22
N GLN A 815 96.13 11.11 23.93
CA GLN A 815 96.47 9.75 23.49
C GLN A 815 97.91 9.40 23.84
N THR A 816 98.86 10.33 23.68
CA THR A 816 100.25 10.17 24.14
C THR A 816 100.30 9.98 25.65
N SER A 817 99.54 10.79 26.41
CA SER A 817 99.42 10.67 27.87
C SER A 817 98.81 9.32 28.29
N LYS A 818 97.79 8.81 27.59
CA LYS A 818 97.24 7.47 27.82
C LYS A 818 98.29 6.38 27.60
N LEU A 819 99.02 6.41 26.48
CA LEU A 819 100.11 5.46 26.22
C LEU A 819 101.22 5.56 27.29
N THR A 820 101.56 6.78 27.73
CA THR A 820 102.49 6.99 28.84
C THR A 820 101.93 6.45 30.17
N ILE A 821 100.64 6.62 30.45
CA ILE A 821 99.97 6.05 31.63
C ILE A 821 99.90 4.52 31.56
N GLU A 822 99.69 3.93 30.38
CA GLU A 822 99.67 2.48 30.15
C GLU A 822 101.08 1.88 30.34
N VAL A 823 102.12 2.54 29.83
CA VAL A 823 103.53 2.20 30.09
C VAL A 823 103.90 2.40 31.56
N LEU A 824 103.47 3.50 32.19
CA LEU A 824 103.70 3.74 33.63
C LEU A 824 102.93 2.76 34.51
N THR A 825 101.74 2.30 34.11
CA THR A 825 100.98 1.27 34.82
C THR A 825 101.65 -0.10 34.68
N SER A 826 102.14 -0.42 33.48
CA SER A 826 102.94 -1.62 33.22
C SER A 826 104.26 -1.62 34.01
N ASN A 827 104.91 -0.45 34.11
CA ASN A 827 106.12 -0.29 34.91
C ASN A 827 105.83 -0.26 36.41
N LEU A 828 104.69 0.29 36.85
CA LEU A 828 104.27 0.26 38.25
C LEU A 828 103.92 -1.17 38.68
N ALA A 829 103.30 -1.97 37.82
CA ALA A 829 103.12 -3.41 38.07
C ALA A 829 104.47 -4.14 38.21
N LYS A 830 105.46 -3.85 37.36
CA LYS A 830 106.84 -4.37 37.51
C LYS A 830 107.48 -3.90 38.81
N TRP A 831 107.44 -2.61 39.13
CA TRP A 831 107.96 -2.07 40.39
C TRP A 831 107.24 -2.64 41.62
N GLN A 832 105.97 -3.02 41.50
CA GLN A 832 105.22 -3.64 42.58
C GLN A 832 105.59 -5.12 42.76
N GLN A 833 105.85 -5.84 41.67
CA GLN A 833 106.43 -7.19 41.70
C GLN A 833 107.88 -7.18 42.22
N GLU A 834 108.72 -6.26 41.76
CA GLU A 834 110.07 -6.02 42.29
C GLU A 834 110.03 -5.57 43.76
N LYS A 835 109.01 -4.80 44.18
CA LYS A 835 108.81 -4.44 45.58
C LYS A 835 108.43 -5.66 46.42
N GLU A 836 107.57 -6.55 45.94
CA GLU A 836 107.22 -7.78 46.66
C GLU A 836 108.44 -8.70 46.82
N ASP A 837 109.18 -8.92 45.73
CA ASP A 837 110.44 -9.65 45.67
C ASP A 837 111.56 -9.01 46.53
N LEU A 838 111.64 -7.66 46.58
CA LEU A 838 112.54 -6.94 47.49
C LEU A 838 112.05 -6.91 48.93
N GLN A 839 110.74 -6.93 49.19
CA GLN A 839 110.17 -6.95 50.55
C GLN A 839 110.32 -8.35 51.19
N GLU A 840 110.34 -9.41 50.38
CA GLU A 840 110.81 -10.73 50.77
C GLU A 840 112.31 -10.71 51.10
N LYS A 841 113.15 -10.13 50.22
CA LYS A 841 114.60 -9.97 50.45
C LYS A 841 114.98 -9.02 51.59
N LEU A 842 114.11 -8.08 51.96
CA LEU A 842 114.33 -7.12 53.05
C LEU A 842 113.88 -7.68 54.40
N LYS A 843 112.82 -8.50 54.46
CA LYS A 843 112.54 -9.38 55.61
C LYS A 843 113.71 -10.34 55.90
N LEU A 844 114.38 -10.82 54.85
CA LEU A 844 115.63 -11.59 54.96
C LEU A 844 116.86 -10.74 55.37
N ARG A 845 116.74 -9.40 55.52
CA ARG A 845 117.89 -8.50 55.76
C ARG A 845 117.77 -7.56 56.97
N GLU A 846 116.58 -7.28 57.49
CA GLU A 846 116.41 -6.46 58.70
C GLU A 846 116.96 -7.09 59.99
N HIS A 847 117.39 -8.36 59.93
CA HIS A 847 118.19 -9.02 60.97
C HIS A 847 119.68 -8.60 61.01
N LEU A 848 120.15 -7.67 60.15
CA LEU A 848 121.58 -7.32 60.01
C LEU A 848 121.91 -5.81 60.17
N SER A 849 121.89 -5.37 61.44
CA SER A 849 122.87 -4.46 62.06
C SER A 849 122.84 -2.93 61.82
N LEU A 850 123.12 -2.21 62.92
CA LEU A 850 123.62 -0.83 62.99
C LEU A 850 125.11 -0.74 62.57
N THR A 851 125.67 0.47 62.37
CA THR A 851 126.99 0.93 62.93
C THR A 851 127.52 2.25 62.32
N ALA A 852 128.11 3.13 63.16
CA ALA A 852 129.00 4.28 62.88
C ALA A 852 128.45 5.47 62.04
N GLY A 853 128.97 6.71 62.11
CA GLY A 853 130.07 7.34 62.88
C GLY A 853 130.71 8.50 62.06
N LYS A 854 131.57 9.42 62.54
CA LYS A 854 132.08 9.86 63.86
C LYS A 854 132.95 11.15 63.62
N SER A 855 133.65 11.66 64.65
CA SER A 855 134.69 12.72 64.69
C SER A 855 134.22 14.17 64.96
N GLU A 856 134.74 15.00 65.92
CA GLU A 856 135.99 15.15 66.74
C GLU A 856 136.83 16.39 66.29
N ALA A 857 137.48 17.22 67.14
CA ALA A 857 137.66 17.23 68.62
C ALA A 857 137.93 18.66 69.21
N THR A 858 138.18 18.72 70.53
CA THR A 858 138.55 19.84 71.43
C THR A 858 140.10 20.01 71.55
N PRO A 859 140.77 20.70 72.54
CA PRO A 859 140.37 21.61 73.64
C PRO A 859 141.25 22.90 73.82
N THR A 860 141.16 23.53 75.02
CA THR A 860 141.87 24.70 75.64
C THR A 860 143.34 24.40 76.09
N PRO A 861 144.15 25.27 76.80
CA PRO A 861 143.86 26.56 77.50
C PRO A 861 144.91 27.72 77.48
N SER A 862 144.52 28.85 78.12
CA SER A 862 145.36 29.80 78.92
C SER A 862 145.93 31.09 78.29
N LYS A 863 146.00 32.14 79.13
CA LYS A 863 146.56 33.50 78.90
C LYS A 863 146.04 34.30 77.69
N ASN A 864 144.72 34.27 77.46
CA ASN A 864 144.13 34.89 76.26
C ASN A 864 142.90 35.81 76.53
N ILE A 865 142.54 36.10 77.78
CA ILE A 865 141.21 36.65 78.16
C ILE A 865 140.79 37.94 77.42
N ASP A 866 141.68 38.92 77.22
CA ASP A 866 141.31 40.20 76.57
C ASP A 866 141.26 40.10 75.03
N LEU A 867 142.10 39.24 74.44
CA LEU A 867 142.02 38.88 73.02
C LEU A 867 140.82 37.96 72.75
N GLU A 868 140.49 37.06 73.67
CA GLU A 868 139.24 36.31 73.70
C GLU A 868 138.04 37.23 73.87
N MET A 869 138.07 38.25 74.73
CA MET A 869 136.94 39.18 74.85
C MET A 869 136.73 39.94 73.54
N LYS A 870 137.79 40.43 72.89
CA LYS A 870 137.70 41.09 71.57
C LYS A 870 137.32 40.11 70.45
N GLN A 871 137.82 38.88 70.47
CA GLN A 871 137.46 37.85 69.48
C GLN A 871 136.03 37.33 69.68
N LEU A 872 135.56 37.21 70.92
CA LEU A 872 134.18 36.89 71.28
C LEU A 872 133.24 38.05 70.95
N GLN A 873 133.64 39.30 71.17
CA GLN A 873 132.89 40.48 70.73
C GLN A 873 132.80 40.56 69.19
N CYS A 874 133.87 40.17 68.47
CA CYS A 874 133.83 40.03 67.01
C CYS A 874 132.99 38.83 66.55
N LYS A 875 133.08 37.67 67.22
CA LYS A 875 132.24 36.49 66.96
C LYS A 875 130.77 36.79 67.24
N LEU A 876 130.45 37.55 68.30
CA LEU A 876 129.12 38.02 68.66
C LEU A 876 128.60 39.06 67.66
N LYS A 877 129.45 39.99 67.19
CA LYS A 877 129.10 40.93 66.12
C LYS A 877 128.84 40.20 64.80
N ASN A 878 129.65 39.20 64.47
CA ASN A 878 129.47 38.38 63.27
C ASN A 878 128.24 37.48 63.37
N SER A 879 127.97 36.84 64.51
CA SER A 879 126.75 36.05 64.70
C SER A 879 125.51 36.93 64.77
N ASN A 880 125.56 38.13 65.34
CA ASN A 880 124.44 39.08 65.31
C ASN A 880 124.19 39.64 63.90
N ASN A 881 125.24 39.89 63.11
CA ASN A 881 125.12 40.20 61.68
C ASN A 881 124.47 39.02 60.92
N GLU A 882 124.86 37.78 61.21
CA GLU A 882 124.31 36.60 60.57
C GLU A 882 122.86 36.32 61.00
N ILE A 883 122.52 36.50 62.28
CA ILE A 883 121.15 36.51 62.79
C ILE A 883 120.33 37.60 62.11
N THR A 884 120.91 38.77 61.80
CA THR A 884 120.23 39.84 61.06
C THR A 884 119.98 39.44 59.60
N LYS A 885 120.94 38.78 58.92
CA LYS A 885 120.71 38.18 57.59
C LYS A 885 119.63 37.09 57.64
N GLN A 886 119.73 36.15 58.58
CA GLN A 886 118.75 35.07 58.75
C GLN A 886 117.37 35.64 59.06
N SER A 887 117.26 36.67 59.90
CA SER A 887 116.01 37.37 60.20
C SER A 887 115.41 38.05 58.96
N THR A 888 116.23 38.71 58.13
CA THR A 888 115.76 39.29 56.86
C THR A 888 115.36 38.23 55.84
N THR A 889 116.09 37.11 55.74
CA THR A 889 115.72 35.94 54.92
C THR A 889 114.42 35.29 55.40
N ILE A 890 114.25 35.06 56.71
CA ILE A 890 113.03 34.53 57.32
C ILE A 890 111.86 35.48 57.08
N LYS A 891 112.06 36.80 57.15
CA LYS A 891 111.04 37.80 56.83
C LYS A 891 110.66 37.76 55.33
N SER A 892 111.64 37.58 54.44
CA SER A 892 111.41 37.41 53.00
C SER A 892 110.62 36.13 52.70
N LEU A 893 111.03 35.00 53.27
CA LEU A 893 110.34 33.71 53.14
C LEU A 893 108.93 33.75 53.76
N LYS A 894 108.73 34.44 54.89
CA LYS A 894 107.40 34.64 55.48
C LYS A 894 106.50 35.48 54.57
N ASN A 895 107.03 36.53 53.94
CA ASN A 895 106.27 37.31 52.95
C ASN A 895 105.94 36.47 51.70
N GLU A 896 106.86 35.62 51.22
CA GLU A 896 106.57 34.72 50.10
C GLU A 896 105.51 33.68 50.49
N VAL A 897 105.61 33.05 51.67
CA VAL A 897 104.60 32.11 52.17
C VAL A 897 103.23 32.78 52.29
N GLN A 898 103.16 34.01 52.81
CA GLN A 898 101.93 34.80 52.85
C GLN A 898 101.35 35.04 51.45
N GLU A 899 102.17 35.40 50.47
CA GLU A 899 101.71 35.60 49.09
C GLU A 899 101.24 34.27 48.44
N LYS A 900 101.91 33.15 48.73
CA LYS A 900 101.47 31.82 48.26
C LYS A 900 100.15 31.41 48.90
N GLU A 901 99.94 31.69 50.18
CA GLU A 901 98.69 31.43 50.91
C GLU A 901 97.53 32.25 50.35
N GLU A 902 97.73 33.55 50.10
CA GLU A 902 96.73 34.42 49.46
C GLU A 902 96.37 33.94 48.03
N ARG A 903 97.37 33.48 47.26
CA ARG A 903 97.16 32.86 45.93
C ARG A 903 96.41 31.52 46.04
N ILE A 904 96.66 30.72 47.07
CA ILE A 904 95.92 29.46 47.33
C ILE A 904 94.44 29.77 47.65
N GLN A 905 94.17 30.75 48.50
CA GLN A 905 92.80 31.17 48.84
C GLN A 905 92.05 31.73 47.62
N GLU A 906 92.73 32.50 46.76
CA GLU A 906 92.14 32.99 45.50
C GLU A 906 91.82 31.82 44.53
N LEU A 907 92.71 30.82 44.43
CA LEU A 907 92.47 29.61 43.64
C LEU A 907 91.35 28.74 44.21
N GLN A 908 91.26 28.59 45.54
CA GLN A 908 90.17 27.87 46.20
C GLN A 908 88.82 28.58 45.97
N GLY A 909 88.80 29.91 46.03
CA GLY A 909 87.65 30.74 45.66
C GLY A 909 87.25 30.58 44.19
N LYS A 910 88.22 30.43 43.26
CA LYS A 910 87.96 30.11 41.84
C LYS A 910 87.40 28.70 41.67
N ILE A 911 87.96 27.71 42.36
CA ILE A 911 87.47 26.31 42.35
C ILE A 911 86.00 26.27 42.79
N SER A 912 85.63 26.84 43.94
CA SER A 912 84.23 26.79 44.39
C SER A 912 83.27 27.63 43.55
N ARG A 913 83.73 28.59 42.74
CA ARG A 913 82.89 29.21 41.70
C ARG A 913 82.67 28.25 40.53
N LEU A 914 83.70 27.52 40.10
CA LEU A 914 83.62 26.49 39.06
C LEU A 914 82.78 25.29 39.48
N GLU A 915 82.88 24.82 40.73
CA GLU A 915 82.06 23.73 41.29
C GLU A 915 80.57 24.04 41.25
N ARG A 916 80.17 25.25 41.69
CA ARG A 916 78.77 25.72 41.60
C ARG A 916 78.30 25.74 40.13
N ASN A 917 79.12 26.30 39.23
CA ASN A 917 78.81 26.33 37.80
C ASN A 917 78.70 24.93 37.17
N LEU A 918 79.55 23.98 37.56
CA LEU A 918 79.49 22.59 37.12
C LEU A 918 78.24 21.88 37.67
N ASN A 919 77.88 22.15 38.93
CA ASN A 919 76.68 21.54 39.52
C ASN A 919 75.40 22.10 38.88
N MET A 920 75.32 23.41 38.62
CA MET A 920 74.20 24.01 37.87
C MET A 920 74.11 23.43 36.44
N LYS A 921 75.24 23.27 35.74
CA LYS A 921 75.28 22.59 34.43
C LYS A 921 74.82 21.13 34.51
N ARG A 922 75.18 20.39 35.56
CA ARG A 922 74.72 19.01 35.80
C ARG A 922 73.19 18.95 35.97
N HIS A 923 72.60 19.84 36.77
CA HIS A 923 71.14 19.92 36.94
C HIS A 923 70.44 20.25 35.61
N LEU A 924 70.96 21.22 34.83
CA LEU A 924 70.42 21.54 33.51
C LEU A 924 70.51 20.37 32.52
N ILE A 925 71.59 19.58 32.56
CA ILE A 925 71.73 18.37 31.73
C ILE A 925 70.70 17.31 32.14
N GLU A 926 70.44 17.12 33.44
CA GLU A 926 69.48 16.11 33.90
C GLU A 926 68.02 16.51 33.66
N ASP A 927 67.71 17.80 33.77
CA ASP A 927 66.44 18.39 33.35
C ASP A 927 66.21 18.23 31.82
N LEU A 928 67.26 18.43 31.01
CA LEU A 928 67.23 18.16 29.57
C LEU A 928 67.07 16.66 29.24
N ARG A 929 67.72 15.75 29.97
CA ARG A 929 67.54 14.28 29.86
C ARG A 929 66.11 13.87 30.21
N SER A 930 65.58 14.41 31.30
CA SER A 930 64.21 14.14 31.77
C SER A 930 63.17 14.58 30.73
N ARG A 931 63.32 15.78 30.15
CA ARG A 931 62.50 16.24 29.01
C ARG A 931 62.67 15.37 27.77
N LEU A 932 63.89 14.92 27.45
CA LEU A 932 64.12 14.03 26.31
C LEU A 932 63.41 12.69 26.48
N LYS A 933 63.49 12.07 27.67
CA LYS A 933 62.80 10.82 27.97
C LYS A 933 61.27 10.97 27.88
N ALA A 934 60.71 12.01 28.49
CA ALA A 934 59.28 12.30 28.40
C ALA A 934 58.83 12.54 26.95
N ASN A 935 59.65 13.21 26.13
CA ASN A 935 59.37 13.37 24.70
C ASN A 935 59.43 12.05 23.92
N GLN A 936 60.34 11.13 24.25
CA GLN A 936 60.39 9.79 23.63
C GLN A 936 59.18 8.92 24.03
N GLU A 937 58.67 9.06 25.25
CA GLU A 937 57.46 8.37 25.72
C GLU A 937 56.19 8.96 25.08
N ASN A 938 56.14 10.29 24.91
CA ASN A 938 55.12 10.96 24.10
C ASN A 938 55.19 10.56 22.61
N GLU A 939 56.39 10.38 22.05
CA GLU A 939 56.55 9.94 20.65
C GLU A 939 56.07 8.49 20.46
N LYS A 940 56.35 7.58 21.40
CA LYS A 940 55.82 6.20 21.39
C LYS A 940 54.30 6.18 21.39
N THR A 941 53.66 6.89 22.33
CA THR A 941 52.19 6.95 22.42
C THR A 941 51.56 7.65 21.20
N CYS A 942 52.23 8.64 20.60
CA CYS A 942 51.83 9.22 19.31
C CYS A 942 51.93 8.20 18.15
N ASN A 943 52.97 7.37 18.11
CA ASN A 943 53.13 6.33 17.10
C ASN A 943 52.11 5.19 17.28
N GLU A 944 51.83 4.77 18.51
CA GLU A 944 50.80 3.77 18.84
C GLU A 944 49.39 4.23 18.45
N THR A 945 49.05 5.48 18.78
CA THR A 945 47.76 6.07 18.38
C THR A 945 47.66 6.29 16.88
N LEU A 946 48.74 6.71 16.21
CA LEU A 946 48.80 6.78 14.74
C LEU A 946 48.62 5.41 14.10
N GLN A 947 49.26 4.35 14.62
CA GLN A 947 49.10 2.98 14.12
C GLN A 947 47.69 2.42 14.42
N SER A 948 47.04 2.87 15.49
CA SER A 948 45.62 2.54 15.78
C SER A 948 44.69 3.21 14.76
N LEU A 949 44.94 4.48 14.42
CA LEU A 949 44.23 5.18 13.35
C LEU A 949 44.49 4.56 11.96
N GLU A 950 45.73 4.12 11.69
CA GLU A 950 46.08 3.44 10.43
C GLU A 950 45.33 2.11 10.27
N ARG A 951 45.21 1.30 11.34
CA ARG A 951 44.37 0.09 11.35
C ARG A 951 42.92 0.43 11.05
N LYS A 952 42.35 1.43 11.73
CA LYS A 952 40.96 1.89 11.51
C LYS A 952 40.73 2.42 10.09
N ALA A 953 41.71 3.10 9.50
CA ALA A 953 41.65 3.56 8.12
C ALA A 953 41.65 2.37 7.12
N LYS A 954 42.43 1.31 7.40
CA LYS A 954 42.44 0.09 6.59
C LYS A 954 41.12 -0.67 6.67
N THR A 955 40.57 -0.89 7.86
CA THR A 955 39.26 -1.55 8.01
C THR A 955 38.14 -0.73 7.34
N LEU A 956 38.13 0.60 7.50
CA LEU A 956 37.15 1.46 6.83
C LEU A 956 37.29 1.47 5.30
N ALA A 957 38.51 1.33 4.76
CA ALA A 957 38.73 1.18 3.33
C ALA A 957 38.20 -0.17 2.80
N GLU A 958 38.38 -1.25 3.57
CA GLU A 958 37.83 -2.58 3.26
C GLU A 958 36.30 -2.60 3.36
N ASP A 959 35.72 -1.97 4.40
CA ASP A 959 34.27 -1.74 4.50
C ASP A 959 33.72 -0.96 3.30
N CYS A 960 34.45 0.04 2.81
CA CYS A 960 34.06 0.79 1.62
C CYS A 960 34.16 -0.04 0.34
N LEU A 961 35.12 -0.96 0.23
CA LEU A 961 35.19 -1.93 -0.86
C LEU A 961 34.01 -2.90 -0.83
N ASN A 962 33.68 -3.43 0.35
CA ASN A 962 32.57 -4.37 0.56
C ASN A 962 31.20 -3.71 0.35
N LYS A 963 31.05 -2.43 0.74
CA LYS A 963 29.87 -1.63 0.41
C LYS A 963 29.80 -1.34 -1.08
N LYS A 964 30.93 -1.09 -1.76
CA LYS A 964 30.95 -0.91 -3.22
C LYS A 964 30.53 -2.18 -3.96
N THR A 965 31.05 -3.35 -3.63
CA THR A 965 30.63 -4.62 -4.28
C THR A 965 29.15 -4.93 -4.01
N SER A 966 28.65 -4.61 -2.82
CA SER A 966 27.22 -4.72 -2.49
C SER A 966 26.36 -3.77 -3.34
N ILE A 967 26.78 -2.51 -3.49
CA ILE A 967 26.13 -1.51 -4.35
C ILE A 967 26.15 -1.95 -5.82
N ASP A 968 27.27 -2.48 -6.31
CA ASP A 968 27.39 -2.91 -7.71
C ASP A 968 26.56 -4.19 -7.99
N SER A 969 26.39 -5.07 -6.99
CA SER A 969 25.41 -6.18 -7.05
C SER A 969 23.95 -5.68 -7.04
N LEU A 970 23.63 -4.67 -6.24
CA LEU A 970 22.30 -4.05 -6.24
C LEU A 970 21.99 -3.35 -7.57
N LYS A 971 22.97 -2.68 -8.20
CA LYS A 971 22.84 -2.17 -9.58
C LYS A 971 22.58 -3.28 -10.59
N GLN A 972 23.26 -4.42 -10.48
CA GLN A 972 23.00 -5.57 -11.35
C GLN A 972 21.57 -6.09 -11.19
N LYS A 973 21.08 -6.23 -9.95
CA LYS A 973 19.68 -6.62 -9.67
C LYS A 973 18.68 -5.59 -10.20
N LEU A 974 18.95 -4.30 -10.02
CA LEU A 974 18.12 -3.21 -10.54
C LEU A 974 18.06 -3.24 -12.08
N ASN A 975 19.18 -3.50 -12.76
CA ASN A 975 19.24 -3.62 -14.22
C ASN A 975 18.47 -4.85 -14.73
N VAL A 976 18.47 -5.96 -13.99
CA VAL A 976 17.64 -7.14 -14.29
C VAL A 976 16.15 -6.82 -14.11
N ALA A 977 15.76 -6.29 -12.95
CA ALA A 977 14.37 -5.88 -12.68
C ALA A 977 13.85 -4.81 -13.67
N THR A 978 14.72 -3.93 -14.16
CA THR A 978 14.37 -2.94 -15.21
C THR A 978 14.10 -3.61 -16.56
N LYS A 979 14.87 -4.66 -16.92
CA LYS A 979 14.61 -5.45 -18.13
C LYS A 979 13.33 -6.26 -18.01
N GLU A 980 13.15 -6.97 -16.89
CA GLU A 980 11.92 -7.72 -16.59
C GLU A 980 10.70 -6.80 -16.65
N LYS A 981 10.78 -5.61 -16.01
CA LYS A 981 9.73 -4.58 -16.12
C LYS A 981 9.44 -4.22 -17.58
N SER A 982 10.46 -3.93 -18.40
CA SER A 982 10.26 -3.57 -19.82
C SER A 982 9.65 -4.71 -20.64
N GLN A 983 9.92 -5.97 -20.29
CA GLN A 983 9.29 -7.14 -20.90
C GLN A 983 7.81 -7.25 -20.50
N TYR A 984 7.47 -7.03 -19.23
CA TYR A 984 6.07 -6.99 -18.78
C TYR A 984 5.30 -5.81 -19.39
N GLU A 985 5.92 -4.63 -19.53
CA GLU A 985 5.33 -3.48 -20.24
C GLU A 985 5.09 -3.81 -21.72
N GLN A 986 6.04 -4.44 -22.41
CA GLN A 986 5.88 -4.88 -23.80
C GLN A 986 4.76 -5.93 -23.95
N MET A 987 4.68 -6.90 -23.04
CA MET A 987 3.62 -7.92 -23.03
C MET A 987 2.24 -7.30 -22.72
N TYR A 988 2.17 -6.31 -21.82
CA TYR A 988 0.96 -5.56 -21.53
C TYR A 988 0.48 -4.76 -22.75
N HIS A 989 1.38 -4.07 -23.45
CA HIS A 989 1.06 -3.36 -24.69
C HIS A 989 0.54 -4.33 -25.76
N LYS A 990 1.22 -5.46 -25.99
CA LYS A 990 0.74 -6.49 -26.94
C LYS A 990 -0.65 -7.02 -26.57
N ALA A 991 -0.90 -7.32 -25.30
CA ALA A 991 -2.20 -7.80 -24.83
C ALA A 991 -3.31 -6.73 -24.97
N LYS A 992 -2.98 -5.45 -24.77
CA LYS A 992 -3.88 -4.31 -25.00
C LYS A 992 -4.22 -4.15 -26.48
N ASP A 993 -3.23 -4.22 -27.37
CA ASP A 993 -3.44 -4.16 -28.82
C ASP A 993 -4.27 -5.35 -29.33
N GLU A 994 -4.10 -6.54 -28.74
CA GLU A 994 -4.92 -7.72 -29.03
C GLU A 994 -6.35 -7.57 -28.51
N LEU A 995 -6.56 -6.96 -27.33
CA LEU A 995 -7.89 -6.65 -26.80
C LEU A 995 -8.61 -5.61 -27.68
N GLU A 996 -7.96 -4.53 -28.07
CA GLU A 996 -8.55 -3.51 -28.96
C GLU A 996 -8.94 -4.10 -30.33
N LYS A 997 -8.12 -5.03 -30.87
CA LYS A 997 -8.46 -5.81 -32.08
C LYS A 997 -9.64 -6.77 -31.86
N LYS A 998 -9.88 -7.26 -30.65
CA LYS A 998 -11.04 -8.11 -30.30
C LYS A 998 -12.30 -7.27 -30.13
N ASP A 999 -12.20 -6.12 -29.47
CA ASP A 999 -13.31 -5.16 -29.32
C ASP A 999 -13.75 -4.61 -30.69
N HIS A 1000 -12.82 -4.27 -31.58
CA HIS A 1000 -13.15 -3.83 -32.95
C HIS A 1000 -13.78 -4.94 -33.81
N LYS A 1001 -13.49 -6.22 -33.51
CA LYS A 1001 -14.22 -7.36 -34.10
C LYS A 1001 -15.60 -7.54 -33.48
N LEU A 1002 -15.75 -7.32 -32.16
CA LEU A 1002 -17.02 -7.38 -31.45
C LEU A 1002 -17.99 -6.29 -31.94
N THR A 1003 -17.52 -5.05 -32.14
CA THR A 1003 -18.37 -3.96 -32.64
C THR A 1003 -18.83 -4.19 -34.08
N ASN A 1004 -17.97 -4.73 -34.96
CA ASN A 1004 -18.32 -5.12 -36.33
C ASN A 1004 -19.32 -6.29 -36.35
N LEU A 1005 -19.14 -7.32 -35.51
CA LEU A 1005 -20.13 -8.38 -35.34
C LEU A 1005 -21.45 -7.85 -34.77
N LYS A 1006 -21.41 -6.85 -33.87
CA LYS A 1006 -22.61 -6.20 -33.33
C LYS A 1006 -23.33 -5.35 -34.36
N SER A 1007 -22.62 -4.59 -35.21
CA SER A 1007 -23.28 -3.82 -36.28
C SER A 1007 -23.98 -4.77 -37.25
N LYS A 1008 -23.30 -5.84 -37.69
CA LYS A 1008 -23.87 -6.89 -38.54
C LYS A 1008 -25.07 -7.58 -37.89
N MET A 1009 -25.02 -7.85 -36.59
CA MET A 1009 -26.18 -8.35 -35.86
C MET A 1009 -27.36 -7.38 -35.97
N THR A 1010 -27.16 -6.09 -35.67
CA THR A 1010 -28.22 -5.08 -35.79
C THR A 1010 -28.69 -4.87 -37.24
N GLU A 1011 -27.82 -4.99 -38.24
CA GLU A 1011 -28.17 -4.95 -39.67
C GLU A 1011 -29.07 -6.14 -40.03
N THR A 1012 -28.75 -7.36 -39.56
CA THR A 1012 -29.60 -8.54 -39.76
C THR A 1012 -30.90 -8.51 -38.96
N GLU A 1013 -30.91 -7.86 -37.79
CA GLU A 1013 -32.10 -7.67 -36.96
C GLU A 1013 -33.05 -6.66 -37.62
N CYS A 1014 -32.53 -5.54 -38.15
CA CYS A 1014 -33.30 -4.61 -38.97
C CYS A 1014 -33.89 -5.32 -40.19
N ALA A 1015 -33.07 -6.02 -41.00
CA ALA A 1015 -33.55 -6.76 -42.17
C ALA A 1015 -34.60 -7.84 -41.82
N MET A 1016 -34.49 -8.48 -40.66
CA MET A 1016 -35.49 -9.42 -40.15
C MET A 1016 -36.81 -8.71 -39.81
N THR A 1017 -36.78 -7.56 -39.14
CA THR A 1017 -38.00 -6.77 -38.85
C THR A 1017 -38.63 -6.14 -40.10
N GLU A 1018 -37.84 -5.78 -41.11
CA GLU A 1018 -38.33 -5.37 -42.43
C GLU A 1018 -39.06 -6.53 -43.14
N LEU A 1019 -38.50 -7.74 -43.10
CA LEU A 1019 -39.16 -8.94 -43.63
C LEU A 1019 -40.44 -9.31 -42.84
N GLU A 1020 -40.42 -9.21 -41.50
CA GLU A 1020 -41.59 -9.48 -40.66
C GLU A 1020 -42.72 -8.47 -40.91
N THR A 1021 -42.39 -7.18 -41.03
CA THR A 1021 -43.38 -6.14 -41.35
C THR A 1021 -43.91 -6.28 -42.78
N ALA A 1022 -43.06 -6.63 -43.76
CA ALA A 1022 -43.50 -6.90 -45.13
C ALA A 1022 -44.43 -8.13 -45.21
N ALA A 1023 -44.08 -9.23 -44.54
CA ALA A 1023 -44.92 -10.42 -44.44
C ALA A 1023 -46.26 -10.11 -43.75
N SER A 1024 -46.23 -9.35 -42.65
CA SER A 1024 -47.43 -8.90 -41.93
C SER A 1024 -48.33 -8.02 -42.80
N GLN A 1025 -47.75 -7.13 -43.62
CA GLN A 1025 -48.50 -6.31 -44.58
C GLN A 1025 -49.14 -7.17 -45.68
N GLN A 1026 -48.45 -8.17 -46.22
CA GLN A 1026 -49.03 -9.09 -47.22
C GLN A 1026 -50.17 -9.94 -46.62
N LEU A 1027 -49.98 -10.50 -45.42
CA LEU A 1027 -51.03 -11.24 -44.71
C LEU A 1027 -52.24 -10.36 -44.39
N HIS A 1028 -52.02 -9.10 -43.98
CA HIS A 1028 -53.11 -8.15 -43.77
C HIS A 1028 -53.83 -7.78 -45.09
N GLY A 1029 -53.10 -7.63 -46.19
CA GLY A 1029 -53.64 -7.41 -47.53
C GLY A 1029 -54.53 -8.57 -47.99
N LEU A 1030 -54.05 -9.81 -47.85
CA LEU A 1030 -54.82 -11.03 -48.15
C LEU A 1030 -56.05 -11.18 -47.25
N ALA A 1031 -55.92 -10.91 -45.94
CA ALA A 1031 -57.04 -10.94 -45.00
C ALA A 1031 -58.10 -9.86 -45.29
N LYS A 1032 -57.70 -8.71 -45.84
CA LYS A 1032 -58.61 -7.67 -46.32
C LYS A 1032 -59.33 -8.10 -47.60
N GLN A 1033 -58.60 -8.67 -48.57
CA GLN A 1033 -59.18 -9.20 -49.81
C GLN A 1033 -60.16 -10.35 -49.55
N SER A 1034 -59.82 -11.30 -48.69
CA SER A 1034 -60.70 -12.43 -48.35
C SER A 1034 -61.95 -11.97 -47.59
N ARG A 1035 -61.84 -10.98 -46.69
CA ARG A 1035 -63.01 -10.33 -46.07
C ARG A 1035 -63.90 -9.66 -47.10
N GLN A 1036 -63.34 -8.89 -48.04
CA GLN A 1036 -64.12 -8.22 -49.08
C GLN A 1036 -64.82 -9.23 -50.01
N ALA A 1037 -64.14 -10.33 -50.38
CA ALA A 1037 -64.76 -11.42 -51.14
C ALA A 1037 -65.92 -12.06 -50.35
N LEU A 1038 -65.71 -12.39 -49.08
CA LEU A 1038 -66.74 -12.99 -48.22
C LEU A 1038 -67.93 -12.05 -48.00
N GLU A 1039 -67.69 -10.74 -47.83
CA GLU A 1039 -68.76 -9.72 -47.81
C GLU A 1039 -69.55 -9.68 -49.13
N THR A 1040 -68.91 -9.81 -50.29
CA THR A 1040 -69.64 -9.85 -51.57
C THR A 1040 -70.46 -11.13 -51.74
N VAL A 1041 -69.94 -12.29 -51.30
CA VAL A 1041 -70.69 -13.55 -51.28
C VAL A 1041 -71.86 -13.48 -50.30
N GLN A 1042 -71.68 -12.90 -49.11
CA GLN A 1042 -72.75 -12.70 -48.13
C GLN A 1042 -73.84 -11.74 -48.66
N LYS A 1043 -73.45 -10.66 -49.34
CA LYS A 1043 -74.40 -9.74 -50.00
C LYS A 1043 -75.16 -10.43 -51.14
N GLN A 1044 -74.52 -11.29 -51.93
CA GLN A 1044 -75.21 -12.10 -52.94
C GLN A 1044 -76.15 -13.14 -52.31
N LEU A 1045 -75.74 -13.80 -51.22
CA LEU A 1045 -76.57 -14.77 -50.50
C LEU A 1045 -77.85 -14.13 -49.96
N LEU A 1046 -77.74 -12.94 -49.33
CA LEU A 1046 -78.88 -12.15 -48.90
C LEU A 1046 -79.79 -11.80 -50.09
N LEU A 1047 -79.24 -11.25 -51.18
CA LEU A 1047 -80.02 -10.93 -52.40
C LEU A 1047 -80.65 -12.16 -53.08
N THR A 1048 -80.12 -13.37 -52.88
CA THR A 1048 -80.81 -14.60 -53.30
C THR A 1048 -81.90 -15.05 -52.33
N ASN A 1049 -81.70 -14.87 -51.03
CA ASN A 1049 -82.73 -15.13 -50.02
C ASN A 1049 -83.93 -14.18 -50.19
N ASP A 1050 -83.68 -12.88 -50.37
CA ASP A 1050 -84.71 -11.87 -50.65
C ASP A 1050 -85.58 -12.25 -51.86
N LYS A 1051 -84.95 -12.83 -52.90
CA LYS A 1051 -85.66 -13.32 -54.10
C LYS A 1051 -86.47 -14.59 -53.83
N VAL A 1052 -85.98 -15.49 -52.98
CA VAL A 1052 -86.72 -16.69 -52.55
C VAL A 1052 -87.93 -16.28 -51.70
N GLU A 1053 -87.77 -15.33 -50.77
CA GLU A 1053 -88.88 -14.80 -49.98
C GLU A 1053 -89.92 -14.05 -50.84
N GLN A 1054 -89.48 -13.27 -51.84
CA GLN A 1054 -90.38 -12.68 -52.83
C GLN A 1054 -91.14 -13.74 -53.64
N PHE A 1055 -90.46 -14.83 -54.04
CA PHE A 1055 -91.12 -15.94 -54.75
C PHE A 1055 -92.12 -16.69 -53.86
N MET A 1056 -91.76 -17.01 -52.61
CA MET A 1056 -92.68 -17.60 -51.64
C MET A 1056 -93.89 -16.69 -51.38
N THR A 1057 -93.69 -15.38 -51.28
CA THR A 1057 -94.75 -14.38 -51.12
C THR A 1057 -95.68 -14.34 -52.33
N PHE A 1058 -95.12 -14.35 -53.55
CA PHE A 1058 -95.89 -14.45 -54.79
C PHE A 1058 -96.72 -15.73 -54.86
N VAL A 1059 -96.16 -16.89 -54.50
CA VAL A 1059 -96.91 -18.16 -54.46
C VAL A 1059 -98.01 -18.12 -53.40
N LYS A 1060 -97.73 -17.66 -52.18
CA LYS A 1060 -98.73 -17.51 -51.10
C LYS A 1060 -99.84 -16.49 -51.44
N ALA A 1061 -99.58 -15.54 -52.35
CA ALA A 1061 -100.61 -14.65 -52.91
C ALA A 1061 -101.42 -15.34 -54.03
N LEU A 1062 -100.74 -16.00 -54.98
CA LEU A 1062 -101.37 -16.70 -56.09
C LEU A 1062 -102.33 -17.81 -55.64
N THR A 1063 -101.99 -18.57 -54.60
CA THR A 1063 -102.87 -19.63 -54.09
C THR A 1063 -104.09 -19.09 -53.35
N ARG A 1064 -103.97 -17.97 -52.64
CA ARG A 1064 -105.12 -17.24 -52.07
C ARG A 1064 -106.05 -16.70 -53.16
N GLU A 1065 -105.50 -16.10 -54.21
CA GLU A 1065 -106.29 -15.59 -55.35
C GLU A 1065 -107.01 -16.72 -56.11
N LEU A 1066 -106.32 -17.86 -56.30
CA LEU A 1066 -106.92 -19.05 -56.91
C LEU A 1066 -108.05 -19.62 -56.05
N GLN A 1067 -107.86 -19.73 -54.73
CA GLN A 1067 -108.90 -20.13 -53.78
C GLN A 1067 -110.09 -19.16 -53.82
N HIS A 1068 -109.84 -17.86 -53.69
CA HIS A 1068 -110.89 -16.84 -53.68
C HIS A 1068 -111.73 -16.89 -54.96
N SER A 1069 -111.08 -17.00 -56.13
CA SER A 1069 -111.77 -17.10 -57.41
C SER A 1069 -112.51 -18.43 -57.60
N ILE A 1070 -112.06 -19.54 -56.99
CA ILE A 1070 -112.81 -20.81 -56.93
C ILE A 1070 -114.07 -20.65 -56.06
N GLN A 1071 -113.96 -20.00 -54.90
CA GLN A 1071 -115.10 -19.75 -54.01
C GLN A 1071 -116.10 -18.75 -54.62
N GLU A 1072 -115.61 -17.74 -55.34
CA GLU A 1072 -116.45 -16.82 -56.12
C GLU A 1072 -117.21 -17.56 -57.24
N LEU A 1073 -116.59 -18.55 -57.88
CA LEU A 1073 -117.28 -19.41 -58.86
C LEU A 1073 -118.30 -20.35 -58.21
N ARG A 1074 -117.96 -21.03 -57.10
CA ARG A 1074 -118.92 -21.88 -56.36
C ARG A 1074 -120.14 -21.07 -55.88
N THR A 1075 -119.93 -19.87 -55.36
CA THR A 1075 -121.04 -18.98 -54.93
C THR A 1075 -121.85 -18.45 -56.13
N LYS A 1076 -121.23 -18.12 -57.26
CA LYS A 1076 -121.95 -17.80 -58.51
C LYS A 1076 -122.77 -18.99 -59.05
N ILE A 1077 -122.27 -20.22 -58.94
CA ILE A 1077 -123.01 -21.45 -59.29
C ILE A 1077 -124.22 -21.62 -58.37
N LYS A 1078 -124.04 -21.50 -57.04
CA LYS A 1078 -125.14 -21.57 -56.07
C LYS A 1078 -126.21 -20.51 -56.32
N GLN A 1079 -125.82 -19.27 -56.59
CA GLN A 1079 -126.75 -18.19 -56.98
C GLN A 1079 -127.48 -18.49 -58.31
N ALA A 1080 -126.83 -19.18 -59.26
CA ALA A 1080 -127.45 -19.59 -60.51
C ALA A 1080 -128.44 -20.75 -60.32
N LYS A 1081 -128.14 -21.71 -59.43
CA LYS A 1081 -129.05 -22.81 -59.05
C LYS A 1081 -130.33 -22.28 -58.41
N LYS A 1082 -130.20 -21.47 -57.35
CA LYS A 1082 -131.34 -20.80 -56.67
C LYS A 1082 -132.17 -19.94 -57.64
N LYS A 1083 -131.55 -19.31 -58.66
CA LYS A 1083 -132.26 -18.59 -59.73
C LYS A 1083 -132.95 -19.49 -60.77
N GLY A 1084 -132.49 -20.72 -60.98
CA GLY A 1084 -133.16 -21.71 -61.82
C GLY A 1084 -134.44 -22.23 -61.16
N GLU A 1085 -134.35 -22.64 -59.90
CA GLU A 1085 -135.49 -23.12 -59.09
C GLU A 1085 -136.58 -22.05 -58.97
N MET A 1086 -136.19 -20.79 -58.69
CA MET A 1086 -137.13 -19.66 -58.56
C MET A 1086 -137.86 -19.28 -59.87
N ARG A 1087 -137.52 -19.88 -61.02
CA ARG A 1087 -138.30 -19.75 -62.27
C ARG A 1087 -139.38 -20.82 -62.44
N VAL A 1088 -139.24 -22.01 -61.84
CA VAL A 1088 -140.23 -23.09 -61.99
C VAL A 1088 -141.55 -22.72 -61.31
N CYS A 1089 -141.49 -22.00 -60.19
CA CYS A 1089 -142.67 -21.63 -59.38
C CYS A 1089 -143.50 -20.45 -59.92
N LYS A 1090 -143.13 -19.81 -61.04
CA LYS A 1090 -143.76 -18.56 -61.54
C LYS A 1090 -144.71 -18.72 -62.74
N LYS A 1091 -145.50 -19.80 -62.79
CA LYS A 1091 -146.48 -20.05 -63.86
C LYS A 1091 -147.90 -20.45 -63.45
N SER A 1092 -148.23 -20.47 -62.16
CA SER A 1092 -149.55 -20.91 -61.65
C SER A 1092 -150.23 -19.98 -60.64
N LEU A 1093 -149.56 -18.91 -60.16
CA LEU A 1093 -150.14 -17.91 -59.26
C LEU A 1093 -150.06 -16.53 -59.91
N SER A 1094 -151.21 -15.94 -60.25
CA SER A 1094 -151.27 -14.57 -60.77
C SER A 1094 -151.00 -13.57 -59.64
N GLN A 1095 -150.58 -12.36 -60.00
CA GLN A 1095 -150.23 -11.32 -59.03
C GLN A 1095 -151.44 -10.89 -58.15
N GLU A 1096 -152.67 -11.08 -58.66
CA GLU A 1096 -153.92 -10.90 -57.90
C GLU A 1096 -154.05 -11.91 -56.75
N SER A 1097 -153.66 -13.18 -56.96
CA SER A 1097 -153.72 -14.22 -55.92
C SER A 1097 -152.73 -13.96 -54.77
N VAL A 1098 -151.58 -13.35 -55.05
CA VAL A 1098 -150.59 -12.97 -54.03
C VAL A 1098 -151.06 -11.76 -53.23
N GLN A 1099 -151.64 -10.75 -53.89
CA GLN A 1099 -152.26 -9.62 -53.19
C GLN A 1099 -153.48 -10.04 -52.36
N LEU A 1100 -154.30 -10.96 -52.88
CA LEU A 1100 -155.44 -11.52 -52.16
C LEU A 1100 -155.00 -12.32 -50.92
N ALA A 1101 -153.92 -13.12 -51.02
CA ALA A 1101 -153.36 -13.84 -49.87
C ALA A 1101 -152.86 -12.88 -48.78
N VAL A 1102 -152.12 -11.83 -49.16
CA VAL A 1102 -151.65 -10.77 -48.24
C VAL A 1102 -152.81 -10.05 -47.57
N SER A 1103 -153.88 -9.71 -48.29
CA SER A 1103 -155.07 -9.05 -47.72
C SER A 1103 -156.03 -9.97 -46.96
N ILE A 1104 -155.88 -11.30 -47.04
CA ILE A 1104 -156.67 -12.26 -46.25
C ILE A 1104 -155.93 -12.71 -44.98
N LEU A 1105 -154.59 -12.79 -45.03
CA LEU A 1105 -153.77 -13.33 -43.94
C LEU A 1105 -153.08 -12.26 -43.07
N ASP A 1106 -153.19 -10.98 -43.45
CA ASP A 1106 -152.68 -9.80 -42.71
C ASP A 1106 -151.17 -9.90 -42.36
N ILE A 1107 -150.38 -10.42 -43.30
CA ILE A 1107 -148.93 -10.62 -43.24
C ILE A 1107 -148.25 -9.95 -44.44
N SER A 1108 -147.02 -9.45 -44.26
CA SER A 1108 -146.40 -8.63 -45.31
C SER A 1108 -145.92 -9.47 -46.50
N THR A 1109 -145.71 -8.80 -47.64
CA THR A 1109 -145.13 -9.40 -48.84
C THR A 1109 -143.69 -9.89 -48.65
N ALA A 1110 -142.99 -9.48 -47.58
CA ALA A 1110 -141.67 -10.00 -47.25
C ALA A 1110 -141.78 -11.33 -46.49
N ASP A 1111 -142.58 -11.35 -45.41
CA ASP A 1111 -142.73 -12.52 -44.51
C ASP A 1111 -143.29 -13.74 -45.27
N LEU A 1112 -144.25 -13.51 -46.17
CA LEU A 1112 -144.81 -14.55 -47.04
C LEU A 1112 -143.74 -15.14 -47.98
N GLN A 1113 -142.74 -14.36 -48.39
CA GLN A 1113 -141.68 -14.84 -49.29
C GLN A 1113 -140.51 -15.48 -48.53
N GLU A 1114 -140.22 -15.07 -47.29
CA GLU A 1114 -139.25 -15.74 -46.41
C GLU A 1114 -139.73 -17.17 -46.06
N ILE A 1115 -141.01 -17.35 -45.75
CA ILE A 1115 -141.63 -18.66 -45.50
C ILE A 1115 -141.63 -19.57 -46.75
N LEU A 1116 -141.52 -18.99 -47.96
CA LEU A 1116 -141.44 -19.73 -49.22
C LEU A 1116 -140.00 -20.01 -49.70
N GLU A 1117 -138.97 -19.44 -49.05
CA GLU A 1117 -137.56 -19.76 -49.29
C GLU A 1117 -137.03 -20.76 -48.24
N ALA A 1118 -137.63 -21.96 -48.23
CA ALA A 1118 -137.04 -23.11 -47.51
C ALA A 1118 -135.65 -23.43 -48.10
N GLU A 1119 -134.58 -23.21 -47.33
CA GLU A 1119 -133.22 -23.55 -47.76
C GLU A 1119 -132.99 -25.06 -47.74
N ASP A 1120 -132.38 -25.59 -48.81
CA ASP A 1120 -132.05 -27.00 -48.94
C ASP A 1120 -130.78 -27.34 -48.14
N ASP A 1121 -130.96 -28.03 -47.02
CA ASP A 1121 -129.91 -28.44 -46.09
C ASP A 1121 -128.77 -29.22 -46.78
N GLU A 1122 -129.06 -30.01 -47.82
CA GLU A 1122 -128.05 -30.81 -48.51
C GLU A 1122 -127.05 -29.92 -49.27
N GLU A 1123 -127.51 -28.83 -49.89
CA GLU A 1123 -126.61 -27.89 -50.56
C GLU A 1123 -125.84 -26.98 -49.56
N THR A 1124 -126.37 -26.73 -48.36
CA THR A 1124 -125.59 -26.02 -47.32
C THR A 1124 -124.47 -26.93 -46.78
N ALA A 1125 -124.74 -28.21 -46.54
CA ALA A 1125 -123.76 -29.20 -46.08
C ALA A 1125 -122.62 -29.36 -47.10
N LYS A 1126 -122.95 -29.48 -48.39
CA LYS A 1126 -121.96 -29.57 -49.47
C LYS A 1126 -120.99 -28.39 -49.50
N THR A 1127 -121.50 -27.16 -49.39
CA THR A 1127 -120.64 -25.96 -49.40
C THR A 1127 -119.67 -25.87 -48.20
N LYS A 1128 -119.98 -26.52 -47.07
CA LYS A 1128 -119.07 -26.60 -45.91
C LYS A 1128 -117.89 -27.55 -46.17
N MET A 1129 -118.15 -28.74 -46.76
CA MET A 1129 -117.08 -29.67 -47.16
C MET A 1129 -116.15 -29.06 -48.22
N GLU A 1130 -116.71 -28.37 -49.20
CA GLU A 1130 -115.93 -27.68 -50.25
C GLU A 1130 -115.01 -26.57 -49.70
N PHE A 1131 -115.38 -25.93 -48.59
CA PHE A 1131 -114.55 -24.91 -47.93
C PHE A 1131 -113.40 -25.52 -47.13
N GLU A 1132 -113.63 -26.61 -46.39
CA GLU A 1132 -112.58 -27.29 -45.62
C GLU A 1132 -111.52 -27.92 -46.55
N ASN A 1133 -111.95 -28.53 -47.68
CA ASN A 1133 -111.07 -29.05 -48.73
C ASN A 1133 -110.17 -27.97 -49.38
N ASP A 1134 -110.56 -26.69 -49.36
CA ASP A 1134 -109.70 -25.59 -49.80
C ASP A 1134 -108.68 -25.18 -48.74
N LYS A 1135 -109.07 -25.26 -47.46
CA LYS A 1135 -108.23 -24.93 -46.31
C LYS A 1135 -107.10 -25.96 -46.14
N GLU A 1136 -107.43 -27.25 -46.21
CA GLU A 1136 -106.42 -28.33 -46.25
C GLU A 1136 -105.45 -28.15 -47.43
N TRP A 1137 -105.93 -27.75 -48.60
CA TRP A 1137 -105.07 -27.47 -49.75
C TRP A 1137 -104.15 -26.26 -49.53
N LEU A 1138 -104.63 -25.16 -48.92
CA LEU A 1138 -103.76 -24.03 -48.55
C LEU A 1138 -102.68 -24.44 -47.55
N GLU A 1139 -103.02 -25.30 -46.58
CA GLU A 1139 -102.10 -25.79 -45.56
C GLU A 1139 -101.05 -26.74 -46.17
N TYR A 1140 -101.46 -27.61 -47.10
CA TYR A 1140 -100.55 -28.43 -47.92
C TYR A 1140 -99.56 -27.57 -48.76
N ILE A 1141 -100.04 -26.49 -49.40
CA ILE A 1141 -99.18 -25.52 -50.10
C ILE A 1141 -98.22 -24.82 -49.12
N HIS A 1142 -98.66 -24.48 -47.91
CA HIS A 1142 -97.82 -23.84 -46.91
C HIS A 1142 -96.66 -24.76 -46.50
N ASN A 1143 -96.98 -26.01 -46.18
CA ASN A 1143 -96.01 -27.04 -45.81
C ASN A 1143 -95.04 -27.34 -46.97
N LEU A 1144 -95.51 -27.32 -48.22
CA LEU A 1144 -94.65 -27.45 -49.41
C LEU A 1144 -93.65 -26.30 -49.58
N LEU A 1145 -93.99 -25.09 -49.14
CA LEU A 1145 -93.09 -23.92 -49.21
C LEU A 1145 -92.09 -23.87 -48.04
N GLU A 1146 -92.36 -24.55 -46.93
CA GLU A 1146 -91.44 -24.66 -45.79
C GLU A 1146 -90.56 -25.91 -45.85
N ALA A 1147 -90.98 -26.94 -46.60
CA ALA A 1147 -90.20 -28.14 -46.86
C ALA A 1147 -88.96 -27.85 -47.74
N GLN A 1148 -87.85 -28.53 -47.44
CA GLN A 1148 -86.65 -28.46 -48.28
C GLN A 1148 -86.84 -29.24 -49.59
N PHE A 1149 -86.04 -28.86 -50.60
CA PHE A 1149 -86.19 -29.26 -52.01
C PHE A 1149 -86.31 -30.78 -52.27
N PRO A 1150 -87.03 -31.20 -53.32
CA PRO A 1150 -87.57 -30.38 -54.42
C PRO A 1150 -89.10 -30.15 -54.33
N PHE A 1151 -89.52 -28.97 -53.85
CA PHE A 1151 -90.96 -28.64 -53.76
C PHE A 1151 -91.60 -28.21 -55.09
N ALA A 1152 -90.82 -27.75 -56.07
CA ALA A 1152 -91.32 -27.04 -57.25
C ALA A 1152 -92.24 -27.88 -58.16
N SER A 1153 -91.99 -29.19 -58.29
CA SER A 1153 -92.88 -30.12 -59.03
C SER A 1153 -94.21 -30.29 -58.31
N TYR A 1154 -94.18 -30.67 -57.04
CA TYR A 1154 -95.38 -30.88 -56.22
C TYR A 1154 -96.23 -29.61 -56.09
N LEU A 1155 -95.59 -28.44 -56.02
CA LEU A 1155 -96.26 -27.13 -56.04
C LEU A 1155 -96.99 -26.88 -57.37
N MET A 1156 -96.35 -27.19 -58.51
CA MET A 1156 -96.99 -27.09 -59.82
C MET A 1156 -98.17 -28.05 -59.94
N ASP A 1157 -98.01 -29.31 -59.52
CA ASP A 1157 -99.08 -30.32 -59.55
C ASP A 1157 -100.27 -29.91 -58.67
N ALA A 1158 -100.02 -29.41 -57.46
CA ALA A 1158 -101.05 -28.94 -56.53
C ALA A 1158 -101.80 -27.70 -57.04
N ILE A 1159 -101.12 -26.78 -57.74
CA ILE A 1159 -101.75 -25.62 -58.39
C ILE A 1159 -102.54 -26.06 -59.64
N LEU A 1160 -102.01 -26.99 -60.45
CA LEU A 1160 -102.69 -27.56 -61.61
C LEU A 1160 -103.96 -28.32 -61.20
N GLN A 1161 -103.97 -29.00 -60.04
CA GLN A 1161 -105.16 -29.66 -59.50
C GLN A 1161 -106.29 -28.63 -59.23
N LYS A 1162 -105.99 -27.52 -58.55
CA LYS A 1162 -106.98 -26.45 -58.31
C LYS A 1162 -107.36 -25.66 -59.58
N LEU A 1163 -106.45 -25.49 -60.53
CA LEU A 1163 -106.81 -24.90 -61.84
C LEU A 1163 -107.76 -25.81 -62.63
N ASN A 1164 -107.60 -27.13 -62.56
CA ASN A 1164 -108.54 -28.09 -63.15
C ASN A 1164 -109.89 -28.12 -62.41
N GLU A 1165 -109.91 -27.94 -61.08
CA GLU A 1165 -111.15 -27.73 -60.32
C GLU A 1165 -111.87 -26.45 -60.77
N LYS A 1166 -111.14 -25.32 -60.85
CA LYS A 1166 -111.66 -24.05 -61.38
C LYS A 1166 -112.22 -24.19 -62.79
N LYS A 1167 -111.56 -24.95 -63.66
CA LYS A 1167 -112.04 -25.25 -65.03
C LYS A 1167 -113.38 -25.99 -65.02
N LYS A 1168 -113.51 -27.05 -64.20
CA LYS A 1168 -114.77 -27.79 -64.06
C LYS A 1168 -115.91 -26.90 -63.53
N LEU A 1169 -115.63 -26.03 -62.56
CA LEU A 1169 -116.61 -25.08 -62.02
C LEU A 1169 -117.04 -24.04 -63.08
N ILE A 1170 -116.12 -23.56 -63.92
CA ILE A 1170 -116.47 -22.68 -65.06
C ILE A 1170 -117.34 -23.44 -66.09
N GLU A 1171 -117.07 -24.72 -66.34
CA GLU A 1171 -117.87 -25.58 -67.22
C GLU A 1171 -119.27 -25.85 -66.65
N GLU A 1172 -119.40 -26.09 -65.33
CA GLU A 1172 -120.68 -26.20 -64.63
C GLU A 1172 -121.47 -24.89 -64.69
N TYR A 1173 -120.85 -23.76 -64.32
CA TYR A 1173 -121.46 -22.43 -64.37
C TYR A 1173 -121.93 -22.06 -65.79
N SER A 1174 -121.10 -22.34 -66.80
CA SER A 1174 -121.43 -22.09 -68.20
C SER A 1174 -122.57 -22.98 -68.70
N SER A 1175 -122.67 -24.21 -68.19
CA SER A 1175 -123.77 -25.13 -68.50
C SER A 1175 -125.07 -24.67 -67.84
N LEU A 1176 -125.02 -24.24 -66.57
CA LEU A 1176 -126.16 -23.66 -65.88
C LEU A 1176 -126.67 -22.39 -66.58
N MET A 1177 -125.78 -21.47 -66.94
CA MET A 1177 -126.14 -20.25 -67.66
C MET A 1177 -126.73 -20.55 -69.05
N LYS A 1178 -126.28 -21.61 -69.73
CA LYS A 1178 -126.91 -22.10 -70.98
C LYS A 1178 -128.30 -22.70 -70.80
N HIS A 1179 -128.67 -23.12 -69.60
CA HIS A 1179 -130.05 -23.48 -69.22
C HIS A 1179 -130.85 -22.31 -68.60
N THR A 1180 -130.25 -21.12 -68.49
CA THR A 1180 -130.87 -19.91 -67.89
C THR A 1180 -131.30 -18.87 -68.95
N VAL A 1181 -130.98 -19.12 -70.22
CA VAL A 1181 -131.49 -18.40 -71.41
C VAL A 1181 -132.67 -19.18 -71.98
#